data_AF-A0A812LRV5-F1
#
_entry.id   AF-A0A812LRV5-F1
#
_cell.length_a   1.000
_cell.length_b   1.000
_cell.length_c   1.000
_cell.angle_alpha   90.00
_cell.angle_beta   90.00
_cell.angle_gamma   90.00
#
_symmetry.space_group_name_H-M   'P 1'
#
loop_
_entity.id
_entity.type
_entity.pdbx_description
1 polymer ?
#
loop_
_entity_poly.entity_id
_entity_poly.type
_entity_poly.pdbx_seq_one_letter_code
_entity_poly.pdbx_strand_id
1 'polypeptide(L)'
;MNTQHHVMRGVAAQTWKNSRLDYVLTPMGWGARGWASPGRSFDLLNSHEDHTAVIINCSVPPAGRVQCPPSRRTFRGLPPEMYAEAMHQAAQLEVPWGQNVHQHAELVLDRARRCLQEGAASLPAQPKKQHISAEALTLVKQKRTAVKQSATANRKLLMAQRKFQLRRFFNRPRAEGPVRIARQVAAIWQHVVELANLNLRRQLRHDRATYLTEVAAKIEQGVLSKNSQEVYQALRFFRPASKRVHKPWGPLPMLERPDGSMAETFFQAQEVKASYFGDLEAAVPLAPEKIAGLASASPCMDTFTLSEVPTLLDLEGGLRDLPRRKGPGASGLPNEVWLAGTVTAARTWMPVLLKCQVRLTEPLRFSTSLMATLYKGKGTVFDVANHRSIYLMEGVGKAIRKLHRPPLVQSLQSHKPGLMQGSTPHSASDQLTHYLITLALLAKQQGACCALLFVDARSAFYRVLRERLTGMPTSDEELCSILSQLGVSDGAFRGVMAWITGDSLMQGVPAHVRRVVASWFDSSCFVLRGLPQAFQSRAGTRPGDAMADILFAFVLCDAMVEISTTLEAAGLLESPATAPLQHPTWADDVCLPVFSRTAWQCGCEARVRVVPQLDDPFALSVVPRYVHLATVLSTAMNPKADFAVKLAHGIQAAAPVARKVLRNKAIPLKGRAEILSSIALSAATHNTGVWVPTDPALEKWTQGITSMYRMLLPEDRWGHHPDFPGPAELSGALLLPMPAALLVAERIRHFLRIVRDDNRFLWELLCMHAELSEDAWLRQVHKDLGFVAEWAPEILRPEVVKAACGSYEELLALATAKAPCVTRALKQAIRQHTAKLQQWATFQLRARKLGLRPPPQVPTGAKHPCWMCDQVFPSTSHLAAHIQTVHEYSQLARQYTGGCTTCRACLKNFWDSDRLLRHLARSNTGCLPFLLAVVPPTDAHEWVPDAGPATHWPPVRASGPLRPFTQEDAASLYARLFELEQWEVQALMPSLEKFDAVAFDVANVLCDVRVSDRAAVRCTDFLPNGTALIDSWLQ
;
A
#
# COMPACT_ATOMS: atom_id res chain seq x y z
N MET A 1 -31.02 3.58 14.22
CA MET A 1 -30.21 2.68 15.07
C MET A 1 -31.15 1.73 15.81
N ASN A 2 -31.32 0.50 15.34
CA ASN A 2 -32.02 -0.56 16.08
C ASN A 2 -31.23 -1.85 15.88
N THR A 3 -30.04 -1.90 16.49
CA THR A 3 -29.23 -3.12 16.52
C THR A 3 -29.95 -4.12 17.41
N GLN A 4 -30.70 -5.05 16.80
CA GLN A 4 -31.05 -6.28 17.48
C GLN A 4 -29.74 -6.92 17.94
N HIS A 5 -29.44 -6.79 19.23
CA HIS A 5 -28.34 -7.50 19.85
C HIS A 5 -28.60 -8.98 19.64
N HIS A 6 -27.88 -9.60 18.69
CA HIS A 6 -27.74 -11.05 18.68
C HIS A 6 -27.09 -11.44 20.01
N VAL A 7 -27.90 -11.74 21.00
CA VAL A 7 -27.44 -12.25 22.28
C VAL A 7 -26.67 -13.54 21.96
N MET A 8 -25.40 -13.58 22.33
CA MET A 8 -24.47 -14.68 22.05
C MET A 8 -24.16 -15.39 23.37
N ARG A 9 -24.22 -16.71 23.39
CA ARG A 9 -23.94 -17.49 24.61
C ARG A 9 -22.49 -17.96 24.59
N GLY A 10 -21.68 -17.52 25.56
CA GLY A 10 -20.31 -18.02 25.72
C GLY A 10 -20.30 -19.39 26.39
N VAL A 11 -19.64 -20.38 25.77
CA VAL A 11 -19.42 -21.71 26.38
C VAL A 11 -17.94 -21.85 26.71
N ALA A 12 -17.60 -21.93 28.00
CA ALA A 12 -16.22 -22.00 28.48
C ALA A 12 -15.78 -23.44 28.79
N ALA A 13 -14.50 -23.74 28.56
CA ALA A 13 -13.85 -24.95 29.07
C ALA A 13 -12.76 -24.58 30.08
N GLN A 14 -12.75 -25.19 31.26
CA GLN A 14 -11.70 -24.98 32.27
C GLN A 14 -10.41 -25.72 31.88
N THR A 15 -9.30 -24.98 31.78
CA THR A 15 -7.93 -25.50 31.78
C THR A 15 -7.07 -24.73 32.79
N TRP A 16 -6.16 -25.43 33.47
CA TRP A 16 -5.43 -24.98 34.67
C TRP A 16 -4.51 -23.75 34.47
N LYS A 17 -4.40 -22.95 35.55
CA LYS A 17 -3.49 -21.83 35.89
C LYS A 17 -3.37 -20.64 34.90
N ASN A 18 -4.04 -19.55 35.27
CA ASN A 18 -3.76 -18.13 34.94
C ASN A 18 -3.54 -17.74 33.48
N SER A 19 -4.57 -17.82 32.64
CA SER A 19 -5.06 -16.74 31.73
C SER A 19 -6.07 -17.32 30.71
N ARG A 20 -7.26 -16.70 30.57
CA ARG A 20 -8.35 -17.11 29.66
C ARG A 20 -8.34 -16.20 28.42
N LEU A 21 -8.08 -16.73 27.22
CA LEU A 21 -8.03 -15.90 26.00
C LEU A 21 -8.95 -16.37 24.85
N ASP A 22 -9.41 -17.63 24.84
CA ASP A 22 -10.19 -18.18 23.71
C ASP A 22 -11.67 -18.37 24.06
N TYR A 23 -12.56 -17.67 23.34
CA TYR A 23 -14.02 -17.80 23.44
C TYR A 23 -14.59 -18.25 22.09
N VAL A 24 -15.58 -19.15 22.12
CA VAL A 24 -16.38 -19.49 20.94
C VAL A 24 -17.77 -18.89 21.13
N LEU A 25 -18.16 -17.99 20.24
CA LEU A 25 -19.48 -17.37 20.22
C LEU A 25 -20.38 -18.15 19.24
N THR A 26 -21.56 -18.52 19.69
CA THR A 26 -22.60 -19.11 18.83
C THR A 26 -23.84 -18.22 18.82
N PRO A 27 -24.49 -18.03 17.65
CA PRO A 27 -25.75 -17.31 17.58
C PRO A 27 -26.82 -18.02 18.41
N MET A 28 -27.54 -17.31 19.28
CA MET A 28 -28.63 -17.92 20.06
C MET A 28 -29.70 -18.57 19.18
N GLY A 29 -29.97 -17.99 18.00
CA GLY A 29 -30.95 -18.51 17.04
C GLY A 29 -30.62 -19.88 16.45
N TRP A 30 -29.38 -20.37 16.59
CA TRP A 30 -29.03 -21.72 16.13
C TRP A 30 -29.59 -22.82 17.03
N GLY A 31 -30.16 -22.48 18.20
CA GLY A 31 -30.66 -23.45 19.17
C GLY A 31 -29.57 -24.43 19.63
N ALA A 32 -28.29 -24.08 19.42
CA ALA A 32 -27.16 -24.95 19.57
C ALA A 32 -27.03 -25.41 21.04
N ARG A 33 -27.54 -26.61 21.32
CA ARG A 33 -27.15 -27.37 22.52
C ARG A 33 -25.74 -27.87 22.26
N GLY A 34 -24.76 -27.29 22.94
CA GLY A 34 -23.36 -27.63 22.73
C GLY A 34 -22.52 -27.51 23.98
N TRP A 35 -21.51 -28.36 24.08
CA TRP A 35 -20.44 -28.25 25.08
C TRP A 35 -19.13 -27.86 24.39
N ALA A 36 -18.38 -26.98 25.05
CA ALA A 36 -17.03 -26.65 24.65
C ALA A 36 -16.05 -27.59 25.34
N SER A 37 -15.00 -28.00 24.63
CA SER A 37 -13.92 -28.80 25.20
C SER A 37 -12.57 -28.36 24.61
N PRO A 38 -11.45 -28.53 25.34
CA PRO A 38 -10.14 -28.31 24.76
C PRO A 38 -9.91 -29.29 23.61
N GLY A 39 -9.62 -28.76 22.43
CA GLY A 39 -9.44 -29.50 21.18
C GLY A 39 -8.13 -30.26 21.09
N ARG A 40 -7.84 -31.14 22.05
CA ARG A 40 -6.56 -31.88 22.11
C ARG A 40 -6.29 -32.78 20.89
N SER A 41 -7.34 -33.14 20.13
CA SER A 41 -7.27 -33.88 18.87
C SER A 41 -6.93 -33.00 17.66
N PHE A 42 -6.98 -31.68 17.82
CA PHE A 42 -6.67 -30.70 16.80
C PHE A 42 -5.31 -30.05 17.10
N ASP A 43 -4.40 -30.05 16.12
CA ASP A 43 -3.10 -29.41 16.25
C ASP A 43 -2.98 -28.27 15.24
N LEU A 44 -2.51 -27.11 15.71
CA LEU A 44 -2.26 -25.94 14.87
C LEU A 44 -0.99 -26.08 14.04
N LEU A 45 -0.22 -27.14 14.25
CA LEU A 45 1.05 -27.44 13.59
C LEU A 45 2.05 -26.29 13.79
N ASN A 46 2.12 -25.82 15.04
CA ASN A 46 3.08 -24.81 15.48
C ASN A 46 4.28 -25.49 16.13
N SER A 47 5.46 -24.88 16.04
CA SER A 47 6.69 -25.41 16.63
C SER A 47 6.70 -25.37 18.17
N HIS A 48 5.83 -24.56 18.77
CA HIS A 48 5.63 -24.39 20.20
C HIS A 48 4.15 -24.50 20.55
N GLU A 49 3.86 -24.96 21.78
CA GLU A 49 2.51 -24.90 22.35
C GLU A 49 2.30 -23.52 22.94
N ASP A 50 1.41 -22.76 22.30
CA ASP A 50 1.06 -21.39 22.68
C ASP A 50 -0.38 -21.36 23.24
N HIS A 51 -1.30 -22.07 22.59
CA HIS A 51 -2.69 -22.22 23.02
C HIS A 51 -3.28 -23.55 22.52
N THR A 52 -4.33 -24.02 23.21
CA THR A 52 -5.13 -25.19 22.78
C THR A 52 -6.46 -24.68 22.24
N ALA A 53 -6.73 -24.93 20.95
CA ALA A 53 -8.00 -24.50 20.33
C ALA A 53 -9.20 -25.07 21.09
N VAL A 54 -10.23 -24.25 21.32
CA VAL A 54 -11.50 -24.71 21.89
C VAL A 54 -12.38 -25.29 20.78
N ILE A 55 -12.88 -26.51 20.98
CA ILE A 55 -13.82 -27.16 20.06
C ILE A 55 -15.21 -27.12 20.68
N ILE A 56 -16.18 -26.57 19.93
CA ILE A 56 -17.60 -26.68 20.24
C ILE A 56 -18.21 -27.79 19.41
N ASN A 57 -18.96 -28.69 20.06
CA ASN A 57 -19.87 -29.59 19.35
C ASN A 57 -21.26 -28.98 19.45
N CYS A 58 -21.88 -28.66 18.32
CA CYS A 58 -23.25 -28.17 18.26
C CYS A 58 -24.07 -28.99 17.27
N SER A 59 -25.31 -29.27 17.63
CA SER A 59 -26.33 -29.77 16.72
C SER A 59 -27.11 -28.58 16.20
N VAL A 60 -26.99 -28.30 14.91
CA VAL A 60 -27.76 -27.24 14.24
C VAL A 60 -28.78 -27.92 13.33
N PRO A 61 -30.09 -27.61 13.44
CA PRO A 61 -31.06 -28.12 12.48
C PRO A 61 -30.64 -27.66 11.07
N PRO A 62 -30.71 -28.53 10.06
CA PRO A 62 -30.33 -28.14 8.70
C PRO A 62 -31.29 -27.04 8.22
N ALA A 63 -30.85 -25.79 8.25
CA ALA A 63 -31.41 -24.78 7.36
C ALA A 63 -31.15 -25.29 5.93
N GLY A 64 -32.16 -25.21 5.06
CA GLY A 64 -32.12 -25.77 3.71
C GLY A 64 -30.78 -25.49 3.01
N ARG A 65 -30.30 -26.44 2.19
CA ARG A 65 -29.02 -26.32 1.47
C ARG A 65 -29.00 -24.98 0.72
N VAL A 66 -28.33 -23.98 1.29
CA VAL A 66 -27.93 -22.80 0.53
C VAL A 66 -26.95 -23.32 -0.51
N GLN A 67 -27.36 -23.30 -1.78
CA GLN A 67 -26.50 -23.68 -2.89
C GLN A 67 -25.36 -22.65 -2.97
N CYS A 68 -24.30 -22.82 -2.18
CA CYS A 68 -23.07 -22.08 -2.43
C CYS A 68 -22.56 -22.54 -3.80
N PRO A 69 -22.33 -21.62 -4.76
CA PRO A 69 -21.79 -22.01 -6.04
C PRO A 69 -20.46 -22.75 -5.80
N PRO A 70 -20.21 -23.87 -6.49
CA PRO A 70 -19.00 -24.63 -6.29
C PRO A 70 -17.80 -23.70 -6.46
N SER A 71 -16.87 -23.78 -5.52
CA SER A 71 -15.56 -23.14 -5.67
C SER A 71 -14.94 -23.69 -6.96
N ARG A 72 -15.04 -22.96 -8.08
CA ARG A 72 -14.27 -23.31 -9.28
C ARG A 72 -12.81 -23.39 -8.84
N ARG A 73 -12.24 -24.60 -8.89
CA ARG A 73 -10.82 -24.81 -8.65
C ARG A 73 -10.09 -23.94 -9.66
N THR A 74 -9.40 -22.92 -9.17
CA THR A 74 -8.46 -22.20 -10.03
C THR A 74 -7.32 -23.17 -10.31
N PHE A 75 -7.01 -23.46 -11.58
CA PHE A 75 -5.86 -24.30 -11.97
C PHE A 75 -4.50 -23.61 -11.71
N ARG A 76 -4.45 -22.65 -10.79
CA ARG A 76 -3.24 -21.91 -10.45
C ARG A 76 -2.33 -22.75 -9.56
N GLY A 77 -1.06 -22.74 -9.89
CA GLY A 77 -0.03 -23.43 -9.11
C GLY A 77 0.00 -24.95 -9.33
N LEU A 78 -0.64 -25.43 -10.40
CA LEU A 78 -0.38 -26.78 -10.90
C LEU A 78 1.05 -26.90 -11.45
N PRO A 79 1.60 -28.13 -11.49
CA PRO A 79 2.91 -28.40 -12.07
C PRO A 79 3.05 -27.98 -13.54
N PRO A 80 4.25 -27.53 -13.99
CA PRO A 80 4.49 -27.09 -15.37
C PRO A 80 4.14 -28.12 -16.45
N GLU A 81 4.40 -29.40 -16.19
CA GLU A 81 4.12 -30.51 -17.11
C GLU A 81 2.63 -30.64 -17.44
N MET A 82 1.76 -30.33 -16.48
CA MET A 82 0.31 -30.35 -16.72
C MET A 82 -0.15 -29.21 -17.63
N TYR A 83 0.51 -28.04 -17.54
CA TYR A 83 0.23 -26.94 -18.46
C TYR A 83 0.72 -27.26 -19.88
N ALA A 84 1.90 -27.90 -19.99
CA ALA A 84 2.43 -28.35 -21.27
C ALA A 84 1.51 -29.39 -21.92
N GLU A 85 1.02 -30.36 -21.15
CA GLU A 85 0.06 -31.36 -21.63
C GLU A 85 -1.26 -30.72 -22.06
N ALA A 86 -1.82 -29.81 -21.26
CA ALA A 86 -3.05 -29.11 -21.63
C ALA A 86 -2.89 -28.30 -22.93
N MET A 87 -1.73 -27.68 -23.15
CA MET A 87 -1.41 -27.00 -24.39
C MET A 87 -1.25 -27.98 -25.56
N HIS A 88 -0.56 -29.09 -25.35
CA HIS A 88 -0.41 -30.14 -26.35
C HIS A 88 -1.76 -30.70 -26.80
N GLN A 89 -2.64 -31.03 -25.85
CA GLN A 89 -3.99 -31.52 -26.11
C GLN A 89 -4.88 -30.50 -26.83
N ALA A 90 -4.72 -29.21 -26.54
CA ALA A 90 -5.42 -28.14 -27.25
C ALA A 90 -4.91 -27.99 -28.70
N ALA A 91 -3.62 -28.20 -28.93
CA ALA A 91 -3.00 -28.08 -30.25
C ALA A 91 -3.31 -29.24 -31.19
N GLN A 92 -3.63 -30.43 -30.67
CA GLN A 92 -4.05 -31.59 -31.47
C GLN A 92 -5.47 -31.44 -32.04
N LEU A 93 -6.23 -30.42 -31.62
CA LEU A 93 -7.58 -30.22 -32.10
C LEU A 93 -7.57 -29.65 -33.51
N GLU A 94 -8.00 -30.43 -34.50
CA GLU A 94 -8.27 -29.94 -35.85
C GLU A 94 -9.64 -29.27 -35.90
N VAL A 95 -9.65 -27.94 -36.08
CA VAL A 95 -10.89 -27.16 -36.22
C VAL A 95 -11.01 -26.65 -37.65
N PRO A 96 -12.06 -27.03 -38.40
CA PRO A 96 -12.26 -26.55 -39.76
C PRO A 96 -12.33 -25.02 -39.86
N TRP A 97 -11.84 -24.47 -40.97
CA TRP A 97 -11.92 -23.03 -41.22
C TRP A 97 -13.37 -22.51 -41.24
N GLY A 98 -14.31 -23.32 -41.76
CA GLY A 98 -15.74 -22.99 -41.80
C GLY A 98 -16.38 -22.80 -40.43
N GLN A 99 -15.83 -23.39 -39.36
CA GLN A 99 -16.35 -23.24 -38.00
C GLN A 99 -16.43 -21.77 -37.59
N ASN A 100 -17.53 -21.36 -36.96
CA ASN A 100 -17.65 -19.98 -36.47
C ASN A 100 -16.56 -19.66 -35.42
N VAL A 101 -16.22 -18.38 -35.30
CA VAL A 101 -15.09 -17.92 -34.48
C VAL A 101 -15.30 -18.19 -32.98
N HIS A 102 -16.55 -18.11 -32.51
CA HIS A 102 -16.89 -18.32 -31.11
C HIS A 102 -16.74 -19.79 -30.69
N GLN A 103 -17.25 -20.72 -31.51
CA GLN A 103 -17.13 -22.16 -31.32
C GLN A 103 -15.67 -22.61 -31.46
N HIS A 104 -14.91 -22.07 -32.41
CA HIS A 104 -13.50 -22.36 -32.54
C HIS A 104 -12.74 -22.05 -31.23
N ALA A 105 -12.88 -20.83 -30.72
CA ALA A 105 -12.22 -20.44 -29.48
C ALA A 105 -12.67 -21.30 -28.28
N GLU A 106 -13.97 -21.60 -28.18
CA GLU A 106 -14.49 -22.41 -27.09
C GLU A 106 -13.94 -23.84 -27.10
N LEU A 107 -13.87 -24.49 -28.28
CA LEU A 107 -13.35 -25.85 -28.39
C LEU A 107 -11.89 -25.94 -27.91
N VAL A 108 -11.05 -24.97 -28.28
CA VAL A 108 -9.65 -24.90 -27.85
C VAL A 108 -9.55 -24.71 -26.33
N LEU A 109 -10.30 -23.75 -25.76
CA LEU A 109 -10.32 -23.50 -24.32
C LEU A 109 -10.85 -24.70 -23.53
N ASP A 110 -11.93 -25.32 -23.98
CA ASP A 110 -12.56 -26.45 -23.30
C ASP A 110 -11.69 -27.70 -23.35
N ARG A 111 -10.92 -27.91 -24.43
CA ARG A 111 -9.95 -29.02 -24.51
C ARG A 111 -8.84 -28.86 -23.47
N ALA A 112 -8.22 -27.69 -23.39
CA ALA A 112 -7.22 -27.39 -22.37
C ALA A 112 -7.80 -27.51 -20.95
N ARG A 113 -9.02 -27.00 -20.74
CA ARG A 113 -9.70 -27.03 -19.43
C ARG A 113 -9.97 -28.45 -18.96
N ARG A 114 -10.50 -29.33 -19.81
CA ARG A 114 -10.78 -30.73 -19.47
C ARG A 114 -9.51 -31.49 -19.08
N CYS A 115 -8.43 -31.31 -19.84
CA CYS A 115 -7.13 -31.88 -19.52
C CYS A 115 -6.64 -31.49 -18.11
N LEU A 116 -6.71 -30.20 -17.77
CA LEU A 116 -6.33 -29.74 -16.43
C LEU A 116 -7.28 -30.23 -15.33
N GLN A 117 -8.57 -30.40 -15.60
CA GLN A 117 -9.54 -30.93 -14.64
C GLN A 117 -9.22 -32.38 -14.29
N GLU A 118 -8.97 -33.21 -15.30
CA GLU A 118 -8.60 -34.61 -15.16
C GLU A 118 -7.30 -34.76 -14.38
N GLY A 119 -6.25 -34.03 -14.78
CA GLY A 119 -4.97 -34.08 -14.07
C GLY A 119 -5.01 -33.44 -12.67
N ALA A 120 -5.86 -32.45 -12.41
CA ALA A 120 -5.98 -31.87 -11.06
C ALA A 120 -6.82 -32.75 -10.11
N ALA A 121 -7.63 -33.67 -10.63
CA ALA A 121 -8.37 -34.63 -9.82
C ALA A 121 -7.46 -35.73 -9.26
N SER A 122 -6.35 -36.05 -9.94
CA SER A 122 -5.39 -37.08 -9.53
C SER A 122 -4.34 -36.61 -8.51
N LEU A 123 -4.23 -35.29 -8.26
CA LEU A 123 -3.23 -34.76 -7.33
C LEU A 123 -3.57 -35.05 -5.86
N PRO A 124 -2.62 -35.57 -5.06
CA PRO A 124 -2.82 -35.76 -3.63
C PRO A 124 -2.99 -34.41 -2.91
N ALA A 125 -3.80 -34.41 -1.84
CA ALA A 125 -4.02 -33.22 -1.03
C ALA A 125 -2.73 -32.73 -0.38
N GLN A 126 -2.24 -31.55 -0.78
CA GLN A 126 -1.03 -30.96 -0.19
C GLN A 126 -1.33 -30.20 1.12
N PRO A 127 -0.40 -30.20 2.10
CA PRO A 127 -0.54 -29.42 3.32
C PRO A 127 -0.55 -27.91 3.02
N LYS A 128 -1.42 -27.15 3.69
CA LYS A 128 -1.52 -25.69 3.52
C LYS A 128 -0.24 -24.94 3.90
N LYS A 129 0.52 -25.47 4.87
CA LYS A 129 1.82 -24.94 5.29
C LYS A 129 2.91 -25.69 4.53
N GLN A 130 3.61 -24.98 3.64
CA GLN A 130 4.60 -25.57 2.72
C GLN A 130 5.78 -26.26 3.42
N HIS A 131 6.12 -25.86 4.65
CA HIS A 131 7.23 -26.44 5.40
C HIS A 131 6.87 -27.75 6.10
N ILE A 132 5.61 -28.18 6.11
CA ILE A 132 5.21 -29.40 6.84
C ILE A 132 5.54 -30.64 6.02
N SER A 133 6.40 -31.49 6.56
CA SER A 133 6.80 -32.74 5.94
C SER A 133 5.70 -33.81 5.99
N ALA A 134 5.82 -34.82 5.13
CA ALA A 134 4.98 -36.02 5.19
C ALA A 134 5.14 -36.77 6.54
N GLU A 135 6.35 -36.72 7.12
CA GLU A 135 6.64 -37.29 8.45
C GLU A 135 5.85 -36.58 9.55
N ALA A 136 5.82 -35.24 9.55
CA ALA A 136 5.00 -34.47 10.49
C ALA A 136 3.50 -34.81 10.35
N LEU A 137 2.99 -35.03 9.13
CA LEU A 137 1.61 -35.47 8.92
C LEU A 137 1.34 -36.88 9.49
N THR A 138 2.31 -37.79 9.41
CA THR A 138 2.23 -39.11 10.04
C THR A 138 2.19 -39.00 11.57
N LEU A 139 3.04 -38.15 12.16
CA LEU A 139 3.03 -37.87 13.59
C LEU A 139 1.70 -37.25 14.07
N VAL A 140 1.06 -36.40 13.25
CA VAL A 140 -0.29 -35.88 13.53
C VAL A 140 -1.33 -37.01 13.58
N LYS A 141 -1.25 -37.97 12.66
CA LYS A 141 -2.14 -39.15 12.68
C LYS A 141 -1.92 -39.99 13.93
N GLN A 142 -0.66 -40.25 14.28
CA GLN A 142 -0.29 -41.01 15.49
C GLN A 142 -0.79 -40.32 16.76
N LYS A 143 -0.56 -39.00 16.90
CA LYS A 143 -1.10 -38.20 18.01
C LYS A 143 -2.62 -38.30 18.09
N ARG A 144 -3.33 -38.15 16.96
CA ARG A 144 -4.80 -38.26 16.93
C ARG A 144 -5.28 -39.62 17.41
N THR A 145 -4.61 -40.70 16.99
CA THR A 145 -4.93 -42.05 17.45
C THR A 145 -4.68 -42.20 18.95
N ALA A 146 -3.53 -41.72 19.45
CA ALA A 146 -3.20 -41.74 20.88
C ALA A 146 -4.22 -40.96 21.72
N VAL A 147 -4.66 -39.78 21.26
CA VAL A 147 -5.69 -38.97 21.94
C VAL A 147 -7.04 -39.70 21.97
N LYS A 148 -7.44 -40.35 20.87
CA LYS A 148 -8.67 -41.17 20.84
C LYS A 148 -8.60 -42.34 21.83
N GLN A 149 -7.47 -43.02 21.90
CA GLN A 149 -7.26 -44.14 22.82
C GLN A 149 -7.23 -43.67 24.28
N SER A 150 -6.57 -42.54 24.57
CA SER A 150 -6.58 -41.89 25.88
C SER A 150 -7.99 -41.49 26.32
N ALA A 151 -8.79 -40.91 25.43
CA ALA A 151 -10.20 -40.58 25.72
C ALA A 151 -11.03 -41.84 26.02
N THR A 152 -10.81 -42.91 25.27
CA THR A 152 -11.48 -44.21 25.48
C THR A 152 -11.09 -44.83 26.82
N ALA A 153 -9.79 -44.82 27.16
CA ALA A 153 -9.27 -45.30 28.43
C ALA A 153 -9.83 -44.48 29.62
N ASN A 154 -9.88 -43.15 29.50
CA ASN A 154 -10.47 -42.28 30.52
C ASN A 154 -11.98 -42.53 30.70
N ARG A 155 -12.73 -42.79 29.62
CA ARG A 155 -14.15 -43.16 29.71
C ARG A 155 -14.32 -44.49 30.45
N LYS A 156 -13.48 -45.49 30.16
CA LYS A 156 -13.48 -46.77 30.87
C LYS A 156 -13.13 -46.60 32.36
N LEU A 157 -12.16 -45.75 32.68
CA LEU A 157 -11.83 -45.39 34.07
C LEU A 157 -13.01 -44.74 34.80
N LEU A 158 -13.66 -43.76 34.18
CA LEU A 158 -14.85 -43.10 34.73
C LEU A 158 -16.01 -44.10 34.96
N MET A 159 -16.25 -45.00 34.01
CA MET A 159 -17.24 -46.06 34.16
C MET A 159 -16.88 -47.03 35.30
N ALA A 160 -15.60 -47.42 35.41
CA ALA A 160 -15.13 -48.28 36.50
C ALA A 160 -15.28 -47.60 37.87
N GLN A 161 -14.95 -46.30 37.96
CA GLN A 161 -15.12 -45.50 39.17
C GLN A 161 -16.60 -45.35 39.56
N ARG A 162 -17.50 -45.08 38.61
CA ARG A 162 -18.94 -45.02 38.85
C ARG A 162 -19.50 -46.37 39.32
N LYS A 163 -19.11 -47.47 38.67
CA LYS A 163 -19.49 -48.83 39.09
C LYS A 163 -18.97 -49.16 40.49
N PHE A 164 -17.74 -48.74 40.81
CA PHE A 164 -17.16 -48.91 42.14
C PHE A 164 -17.91 -48.08 43.20
N GLN A 165 -18.22 -46.81 42.92
CA GLN A 165 -19.02 -45.97 43.84
C GLN A 165 -20.44 -46.51 44.04
N LEU A 166 -21.11 -46.98 42.98
CA LEU A 166 -22.40 -47.66 43.09
C LEU A 166 -22.31 -48.94 43.93
N ARG A 167 -21.28 -49.78 43.74
CA ARG A 167 -21.08 -51.00 44.54
C ARG A 167 -20.75 -50.72 46.00
N ARG A 168 -20.02 -49.64 46.27
CA ARG A 168 -19.75 -49.14 47.63
C ARG A 168 -21.03 -48.64 48.30
N PHE A 169 -21.92 -47.99 47.56
CA PHE A 169 -23.24 -47.58 48.04
C PHE A 169 -24.12 -48.78 48.42
N PHE A 170 -24.02 -49.90 47.69
CA PHE A 170 -24.72 -51.16 48.00
C PHE A 170 -23.93 -52.13 48.91
N ASN A 171 -22.98 -51.66 49.71
CA ASN A 171 -22.20 -52.45 50.71
C ASN A 171 -21.53 -53.73 50.16
N ARG A 172 -21.02 -53.73 48.92
CA ARG A 172 -20.23 -54.83 48.35
C ARG A 172 -18.74 -54.43 48.20
N PRO A 173 -17.84 -54.72 49.17
CA PRO A 173 -16.56 -54.02 49.28
C PRO A 173 -15.40 -54.52 48.39
N ARG A 174 -15.55 -55.60 47.61
CA ARG A 174 -14.43 -56.21 46.88
C ARG A 174 -14.46 -55.90 45.38
N ALA A 175 -13.94 -54.74 44.95
CA ALA A 175 -13.71 -54.45 43.53
C ALA A 175 -12.73 -53.28 43.22
N GLU A 176 -11.63 -53.09 43.96
CA GLU A 176 -10.65 -52.03 43.62
C GLU A 176 -9.76 -52.35 42.40
N GLY A 177 -9.52 -53.63 42.11
CA GLY A 177 -8.65 -54.10 41.03
C GLY A 177 -8.96 -53.50 39.64
N PRO A 178 -10.21 -53.55 39.15
CA PRO A 178 -10.59 -52.97 37.85
C PRO A 178 -10.36 -51.46 37.74
N VAL A 179 -10.54 -50.70 38.84
CA VAL A 179 -10.29 -49.25 38.84
C VAL A 179 -8.79 -48.97 38.77
N ARG A 180 -7.97 -49.74 39.50
CA ARG A 180 -6.50 -49.64 39.46
C ARG A 180 -5.95 -49.94 38.06
N ILE A 181 -6.41 -51.01 37.42
CA ILE A 181 -6.02 -51.37 36.04
C ILE A 181 -6.46 -50.29 35.05
N ALA A 182 -7.71 -49.84 35.12
CA ALA A 182 -8.21 -48.77 34.24
C ALA A 182 -7.43 -47.45 34.43
N ARG A 183 -6.98 -47.15 35.65
CA ARG A 183 -6.16 -45.96 35.95
C ARG A 183 -4.76 -46.08 35.34
N GLN A 184 -4.12 -47.24 35.46
CA GLN A 184 -2.82 -47.49 34.83
C GLN A 184 -2.91 -47.39 33.30
N VAL A 185 -3.92 -48.00 32.68
CA VAL A 185 -4.14 -47.90 31.22
C VAL A 185 -4.40 -46.46 30.79
N ALA A 186 -5.19 -45.69 31.55
CA ALA A 186 -5.41 -44.27 31.28
C ALA A 186 -4.11 -43.44 31.37
N ALA A 187 -3.26 -43.70 32.38
CA ALA A 187 -1.97 -43.04 32.55
C ALA A 187 -0.98 -43.38 31.42
N ILE A 188 -0.91 -44.65 31.00
CA ILE A 188 -0.08 -45.08 29.86
C ILE A 188 -0.47 -44.32 28.60
N TRP A 189 -1.77 -44.27 28.28
CA TRP A 189 -2.22 -43.55 27.09
C TRP A 189 -2.04 -42.04 27.20
N GLN A 190 -2.08 -41.45 28.40
CA GLN A 190 -1.69 -40.04 28.59
C GLN A 190 -0.21 -39.82 28.27
N HIS A 191 0.67 -40.70 28.74
CA HIS A 191 2.10 -40.61 28.44
C HIS A 191 2.40 -40.80 26.94
N VAL A 192 1.70 -41.71 26.26
CA VAL A 192 1.82 -41.88 24.79
C VAL A 192 1.41 -40.61 24.04
N VAL A 193 0.38 -39.88 24.52
CA VAL A 193 0.00 -38.59 23.93
C VAL A 193 1.09 -37.54 24.13
N GLU A 194 1.72 -37.49 25.29
CA GLU A 194 2.84 -36.57 25.58
C GLU A 194 4.06 -36.85 24.69
N LEU A 195 4.45 -38.12 24.54
CA LEU A 195 5.54 -38.52 23.65
C LEU A 195 5.22 -38.19 22.18
N ALA A 196 4.00 -38.46 21.73
CA ALA A 196 3.56 -38.11 20.38
C ALA A 196 3.59 -36.57 20.15
N ASN A 197 3.23 -35.78 21.16
CA ASN A 197 3.35 -34.32 21.12
C ASN A 197 4.82 -33.89 21.00
N LEU A 198 5.70 -34.42 21.84
CA LEU A 198 7.12 -34.07 21.83
C LEU A 198 7.77 -34.38 20.47
N ASN A 199 7.51 -35.57 19.92
CA ASN A 199 8.00 -35.97 18.60
C ASN A 199 7.47 -35.06 17.50
N LEU A 200 6.16 -34.77 17.49
CA LEU A 200 5.56 -33.84 16.53
C LEU A 200 6.21 -32.44 16.63
N ARG A 201 6.40 -31.91 17.84
CA ARG A 201 7.01 -30.57 18.03
C ARG A 201 8.48 -30.55 17.61
N ARG A 202 9.21 -31.64 17.85
CA ARG A 202 10.61 -31.80 17.39
C ARG A 202 10.66 -31.80 15.87
N GLN A 203 9.80 -32.57 15.21
CA GLN A 203 9.72 -32.61 13.75
C GLN A 203 9.33 -31.26 13.17
N LEU A 204 8.30 -30.59 13.70
CA LEU A 204 7.88 -29.27 13.23
C LEU A 204 8.98 -28.20 13.38
N ARG A 205 9.83 -28.31 14.40
CA ARG A 205 11.02 -27.43 14.54
C ARG A 205 12.06 -27.74 13.48
N HIS A 206 12.34 -29.02 13.23
CA HIS A 206 13.26 -29.47 12.20
C HIS A 206 12.79 -29.03 10.80
N ASP A 207 11.57 -29.39 10.43
CA ASP A 207 10.86 -28.97 9.21
C ASP A 207 10.94 -27.45 8.98
N ARG A 208 10.66 -26.67 10.02
CA ARG A 208 10.74 -25.20 9.95
C ARG A 208 12.17 -24.71 9.75
N ALA A 209 13.16 -25.30 10.43
CA ALA A 209 14.56 -24.93 10.27
C ALA A 209 15.07 -25.24 8.86
N THR A 210 14.80 -26.44 8.35
CA THR A 210 15.15 -26.87 6.98
C THR A 210 14.53 -25.94 5.94
N TYR A 211 13.23 -25.66 6.06
CA TYR A 211 12.55 -24.75 5.14
C TYR A 211 13.09 -23.32 5.21
N LEU A 212 13.48 -22.82 6.40
CA LEU A 212 14.11 -21.51 6.53
C LEU A 212 15.46 -21.44 5.80
N THR A 213 16.25 -22.51 5.87
CA THR A 213 17.51 -22.62 5.12
C THR A 213 17.27 -22.63 3.61
N GLU A 214 16.28 -23.39 3.13
CA GLU A 214 15.90 -23.40 1.71
C GLU A 214 15.42 -22.03 1.22
N VAL A 215 14.60 -21.34 2.02
CA VAL A 215 14.12 -19.99 1.70
C VAL A 215 15.27 -19.00 1.69
N ALA A 216 16.24 -19.11 2.60
CA ALA A 216 17.45 -18.29 2.59
C ALA A 216 18.27 -18.51 1.31
N ALA A 217 18.47 -19.76 0.90
CA ALA A 217 19.16 -20.11 -0.35
C ALA A 217 18.41 -19.57 -1.58
N LYS A 218 17.08 -19.65 -1.63
CA LYS A 218 16.26 -19.07 -2.71
C LYS A 218 16.36 -17.54 -2.77
N ILE A 219 16.42 -16.88 -1.62
CA ILE A 219 16.64 -15.42 -1.56
C ILE A 219 18.03 -15.08 -2.12
N GLU A 220 19.06 -15.81 -1.71
CA GLU A 220 20.43 -15.59 -2.19
C GLU A 220 20.56 -15.85 -3.69
N GLN A 221 19.98 -16.93 -4.20
CA GLN A 221 19.95 -17.21 -5.63
C GLN A 221 19.19 -16.13 -6.42
N GLY A 222 18.00 -15.72 -5.93
CA GLY A 222 17.20 -14.66 -6.56
C GLY A 222 17.91 -13.30 -6.56
N VAL A 223 18.71 -13.02 -5.54
CA VAL A 223 19.61 -11.87 -5.50
C VAL A 223 20.68 -11.97 -6.59
N LEU A 224 21.37 -13.11 -6.67
CA LEU A 224 22.49 -13.32 -7.60
C LEU A 224 22.01 -13.26 -9.05
N SER A 225 20.84 -13.84 -9.33
CA SER A 225 20.18 -13.81 -10.64
C SER A 225 19.48 -12.47 -10.93
N LYS A 226 19.49 -11.52 -9.98
CA LYS A 226 18.77 -10.23 -10.05
C LYS A 226 17.26 -10.41 -10.30
N ASN A 227 16.69 -11.53 -9.88
CA ASN A 227 15.27 -11.84 -9.99
C ASN A 227 14.50 -11.38 -8.74
N SER A 228 14.09 -10.12 -8.74
CA SER A 228 13.31 -9.52 -7.63
C SER A 228 11.99 -10.26 -7.34
N GLN A 229 11.41 -10.92 -8.34
CA GLN A 229 10.17 -11.67 -8.19
C GLN A 229 10.37 -12.94 -7.36
N GLU A 230 11.48 -13.66 -7.56
CA GLU A 230 11.84 -14.83 -6.76
C GLU A 230 12.12 -14.44 -5.30
N VAL A 231 12.88 -13.37 -5.08
CA VAL A 231 13.14 -12.82 -3.75
C VAL A 231 11.82 -12.48 -3.05
N TYR A 232 10.90 -11.78 -3.74
CA TYR A 232 9.59 -11.43 -3.18
C TYR A 232 8.73 -12.66 -2.85
N GLN A 233 8.78 -13.69 -3.69
CA GLN A 233 8.05 -14.95 -3.46
C GLN A 233 8.57 -15.67 -2.23
N ALA A 234 9.89 -15.77 -2.09
CA ALA A 234 10.54 -16.38 -0.92
C ALA A 234 10.20 -15.61 0.37
N LEU A 235 10.15 -14.27 0.30
CA LEU A 235 9.75 -13.41 1.42
C LEU A 235 8.28 -13.57 1.85
N ARG A 236 7.41 -14.10 0.99
CA ARG A 236 5.98 -14.27 1.29
C ARG A 236 5.72 -15.15 2.50
N PHE A 237 6.63 -16.10 2.78
CA PHE A 237 6.57 -16.93 3.98
C PHE A 237 6.71 -16.12 5.28
N PHE A 238 7.62 -15.14 5.27
CA PHE A 238 7.94 -14.33 6.45
C PHE A 238 6.97 -13.20 6.70
N ARG A 239 6.42 -12.65 5.61
CA ARG A 239 5.29 -11.74 5.72
C ARG A 239 4.23 -12.48 6.53
N PRO A 240 3.74 -11.90 7.64
CA PRO A 240 2.56 -12.43 8.29
C PRO A 240 1.54 -12.76 7.19
N ALA A 241 0.78 -13.86 7.28
CA ALA A 241 -0.25 -14.24 6.29
C ALA A 241 -1.39 -13.19 6.18
N SER A 242 -1.12 -12.00 6.67
CA SER A 242 -1.91 -11.34 7.65
C SER A 242 -1.54 -9.85 7.79
N LYS A 243 -1.43 -9.14 6.65
CA LYS A 243 -2.25 -7.91 6.50
C LYS A 243 -3.75 -8.18 6.73
N ARG A 244 -4.15 -9.44 6.95
CA ARG A 244 -5.40 -9.97 7.47
C ARG A 244 -5.49 -10.19 9.01
N VAL A 245 -4.42 -10.16 9.82
CA VAL A 245 -4.50 -10.46 11.29
C VAL A 245 -4.62 -9.19 12.13
N HIS A 246 -4.30 -8.02 11.56
CA HIS A 246 -4.76 -6.72 12.06
C HIS A 246 -5.45 -5.90 10.97
N LYS A 247 -6.12 -6.54 10.00
CA LYS A 247 -7.37 -5.91 9.58
C LYS A 247 -8.28 -6.12 10.79
N PRO A 248 -8.88 -5.06 11.39
CA PRO A 248 -10.04 -5.30 12.24
C PRO A 248 -10.93 -6.24 11.43
N TRP A 249 -11.24 -7.43 12.00
CA TRP A 249 -12.06 -8.49 11.42
C TRP A 249 -12.52 -8.12 10.02
N GLY A 250 -11.78 -8.53 8.98
CA GLY A 250 -12.12 -8.13 7.62
C GLY A 250 -13.61 -8.36 7.47
N PRO A 251 -14.42 -7.30 7.29
CA PRO A 251 -15.84 -7.37 7.57
C PRO A 251 -16.41 -8.53 6.78
N LEU A 252 -17.41 -9.21 7.36
CA LEU A 252 -18.18 -10.20 6.61
C LEU A 252 -18.51 -9.59 5.24
N PRO A 253 -18.47 -10.38 4.14
CA PRO A 253 -18.74 -9.90 2.78
C PRO A 253 -20.23 -9.57 2.61
N MET A 254 -20.73 -8.77 3.53
CA MET A 254 -22.05 -8.22 3.63
C MET A 254 -21.98 -6.90 2.87
N LEU A 255 -22.98 -6.66 2.05
CA LEU A 255 -23.16 -5.38 1.38
C LEU A 255 -24.50 -4.83 1.78
N GLU A 256 -24.56 -3.52 1.95
CA GLU A 256 -25.82 -2.82 2.16
C GLU A 256 -26.58 -2.76 0.83
N ARG A 257 -27.87 -3.03 0.89
CA ARG A 257 -28.80 -2.95 -0.22
C ARG A 257 -29.37 -1.53 -0.32
N PRO A 258 -29.94 -1.14 -1.47
CA PRO A 258 -30.54 0.20 -1.64
C PRO A 258 -31.65 0.53 -0.62
N ASP A 259 -32.33 -0.48 -0.08
CA ASP A 259 -33.38 -0.35 0.95
C ASP A 259 -32.82 -0.18 2.38
N GLY A 260 -31.50 -0.10 2.55
CA GLY A 260 -30.81 -0.04 3.84
C GLY A 260 -30.70 -1.39 4.57
N SER A 261 -31.22 -2.48 3.98
CA SER A 261 -31.05 -3.83 4.51
C SER A 261 -29.67 -4.40 4.17
N MET A 262 -29.23 -5.43 4.88
CA MET A 262 -27.97 -6.11 4.59
C MET A 262 -28.20 -7.34 3.70
N ALA A 263 -27.35 -7.54 2.70
CA ALA A 263 -27.38 -8.75 1.87
C ALA A 263 -27.04 -9.98 2.72
N GLU A 264 -28.02 -10.89 2.86
CA GLU A 264 -27.93 -12.08 3.71
C GLU A 264 -27.26 -13.26 3.00
N THR A 265 -27.29 -13.28 1.67
CA THR A 265 -26.72 -14.37 0.87
C THR A 265 -25.63 -13.87 -0.09
N PHE A 266 -24.78 -14.81 -0.50
CA PHE A 266 -23.77 -14.53 -1.52
C PHE A 266 -24.40 -14.00 -2.81
N PHE A 267 -25.54 -14.55 -3.25
CA PHE A 267 -26.23 -14.15 -4.47
C PHE A 267 -26.77 -12.71 -4.36
N GLN A 268 -27.42 -12.38 -3.25
CA GLN A 268 -27.89 -11.01 -3.00
C GLN A 268 -26.74 -10.00 -3.01
N ALA A 269 -25.59 -10.36 -2.43
CA ALA A 269 -24.40 -9.52 -2.51
C ALA A 269 -23.82 -9.41 -3.93
N GLN A 270 -24.02 -10.40 -4.80
CA GLN A 270 -23.66 -10.26 -6.23
C GLN A 270 -24.68 -9.41 -6.98
N GLU A 271 -25.98 -9.49 -6.68
CA GLU A 271 -27.01 -8.65 -7.28
C GLU A 271 -26.75 -7.16 -7.01
N VAL A 272 -26.42 -6.80 -5.76
CA VAL A 272 -26.04 -5.42 -5.39
C VAL A 272 -24.86 -4.93 -6.22
N LYS A 273 -23.84 -5.78 -6.42
CA LYS A 273 -22.68 -5.44 -7.24
C LYS A 273 -23.06 -5.31 -8.71
N ALA A 274 -23.85 -6.24 -9.23
CA ALA A 274 -24.25 -6.28 -10.61
C ALA A 274 -25.08 -5.07 -10.99
N SER A 275 -26.01 -4.64 -10.13
CA SER A 275 -26.78 -3.41 -10.28
C SER A 275 -25.84 -2.21 -10.29
N TYR A 276 -25.09 -1.99 -9.21
CA TYR A 276 -24.26 -0.78 -9.06
C TYR A 276 -23.22 -0.62 -10.18
N PHE A 277 -22.49 -1.67 -10.53
CA PHE A 277 -21.50 -1.60 -11.62
C PHE A 277 -22.14 -1.68 -13.00
N GLY A 278 -23.34 -2.25 -13.12
CA GLY A 278 -24.13 -2.22 -14.35
C GLY A 278 -24.57 -0.80 -14.68
N ASP A 279 -25.07 -0.06 -13.69
CA ASP A 279 -25.49 1.33 -13.86
C ASP A 279 -24.33 2.23 -14.34
N LEU A 280 -23.11 2.00 -13.81
CA LEU A 280 -21.91 2.74 -14.23
C LEU A 280 -21.50 2.51 -15.70
N GLU A 281 -21.91 1.40 -16.31
CA GLU A 281 -21.57 1.03 -17.69
C GLU A 281 -22.81 0.99 -18.61
N ALA A 282 -23.94 1.56 -18.16
CA ALA A 282 -25.23 1.49 -18.84
C ALA A 282 -25.58 0.04 -19.27
N ALA A 283 -25.26 -0.93 -18.40
CA ALA A 283 -25.33 -2.35 -18.74
C ALA A 283 -26.74 -2.90 -18.58
N VAL A 284 -27.14 -3.76 -19.53
CA VAL A 284 -28.46 -4.41 -19.52
C VAL A 284 -28.32 -5.90 -19.17
N PRO A 285 -29.21 -6.44 -18.31
CA PRO A 285 -29.19 -7.86 -17.99
C PRO A 285 -29.58 -8.69 -19.22
N LEU A 286 -28.79 -9.73 -19.50
CA LEU A 286 -28.97 -10.62 -20.62
C LEU A 286 -29.15 -12.06 -20.13
N ALA A 287 -30.30 -12.65 -20.47
CA ALA A 287 -30.59 -14.05 -20.18
C ALA A 287 -29.59 -14.97 -20.93
N PRO A 288 -29.18 -16.11 -20.34
CA PRO A 288 -28.20 -17.02 -20.94
C PRO A 288 -28.49 -17.41 -22.39
N GLU A 289 -29.77 -17.59 -22.72
CA GLU A 289 -30.25 -18.02 -24.03
C GLU A 289 -30.03 -16.94 -25.09
N LYS A 290 -30.05 -15.66 -24.68
CA LYS A 290 -29.87 -14.51 -25.57
C LYS A 290 -28.40 -14.17 -25.82
N ILE A 291 -27.46 -14.71 -25.03
CA ILE A 291 -26.01 -14.49 -25.23
C ILE A 291 -25.56 -15.01 -26.60
N ALA A 292 -26.12 -16.13 -27.05
CA ALA A 292 -25.82 -16.68 -28.37
C ALA A 292 -26.24 -15.73 -29.51
N GLY A 293 -27.28 -14.91 -29.30
CA GLY A 293 -27.72 -13.91 -30.27
C GLY A 293 -26.71 -12.77 -30.49
N LEU A 294 -25.81 -12.52 -29.53
CA LEU A 294 -24.71 -11.55 -29.70
C LEU A 294 -23.66 -12.01 -30.72
N ALA A 295 -23.65 -13.31 -31.08
CA ALA A 295 -22.76 -13.85 -32.11
C ALA A 295 -23.23 -13.54 -33.55
N SER A 296 -24.44 -13.00 -33.71
CA SER A 296 -25.07 -12.79 -35.01
C SER A 296 -24.81 -11.38 -35.54
N ALA A 297 -23.54 -11.04 -35.78
CA ALA A 297 -23.19 -9.84 -36.54
C ALA A 297 -23.23 -10.15 -38.05
N SER A 298 -23.78 -9.24 -38.84
CA SER A 298 -23.72 -9.32 -40.31
C SER A 298 -22.28 -9.24 -40.78
N PRO A 299 -21.84 -10.09 -41.72
CA PRO A 299 -20.50 -9.99 -42.27
C PRO A 299 -20.33 -8.63 -42.97
N CYS A 300 -19.47 -7.78 -42.43
CA CYS A 300 -19.04 -6.58 -43.14
C CYS A 300 -18.01 -7.00 -44.19
N MET A 301 -18.39 -6.93 -45.47
CA MET A 301 -17.54 -7.21 -46.62
C MET A 301 -16.75 -5.96 -47.00
N ASP A 302 -15.95 -5.45 -46.07
CA ASP A 302 -15.09 -4.29 -46.31
C ASP A 302 -13.67 -4.71 -46.72
N THR A 303 -13.01 -3.87 -47.51
CA THR A 303 -11.62 -4.07 -47.90
C THR A 303 -10.67 -3.71 -46.77
N PHE A 304 -9.58 -4.49 -46.64
CA PHE A 304 -8.46 -4.24 -45.73
C PHE A 304 -7.16 -4.64 -46.43
N THR A 305 -6.04 -4.07 -45.98
CA THR A 305 -4.72 -4.45 -46.51
C THR A 305 -4.11 -5.55 -45.65
N LEU A 306 -3.44 -6.52 -46.26
CA LEU A 306 -2.81 -7.62 -45.52
C LEU A 306 -1.79 -7.15 -44.47
N SER A 307 -1.15 -5.99 -44.68
CA SER A 307 -0.23 -5.37 -43.71
C SER A 307 -0.90 -4.88 -42.42
N GLU A 308 -2.23 -4.71 -42.42
CA GLU A 308 -3.01 -4.30 -41.24
C GLU A 308 -3.36 -5.50 -40.34
N VAL A 309 -3.15 -6.72 -40.82
CA VAL A 309 -3.43 -7.96 -40.10
C VAL A 309 -2.18 -8.43 -39.35
N PRO A 310 -2.27 -8.68 -38.02
CA PRO A 310 -1.12 -9.18 -37.26
C PRO A 310 -0.58 -10.50 -37.79
N THR A 311 0.74 -10.65 -37.77
CA THR A 311 1.44 -11.86 -38.22
C THR A 311 1.47 -12.94 -37.13
N LEU A 312 1.85 -14.16 -37.51
CA LEU A 312 2.11 -15.23 -36.55
C LEU A 312 3.21 -14.85 -35.53
N LEU A 313 4.22 -14.09 -35.97
CA LEU A 313 5.31 -13.62 -35.12
C LEU A 313 4.81 -12.61 -34.08
N ASP A 314 3.91 -11.71 -34.48
CA ASP A 314 3.29 -10.75 -33.57
C ASP A 314 2.48 -11.49 -32.49
N LEU A 315 1.68 -12.49 -32.88
CA LEU A 315 0.91 -13.30 -31.95
C LEU A 315 1.82 -14.10 -30.99
N GLU A 316 2.90 -14.70 -31.50
CA GLU A 316 3.88 -15.39 -30.66
C GLU A 316 4.53 -14.44 -29.63
N GLY A 317 4.91 -13.23 -30.06
CA GLY A 317 5.43 -12.18 -29.18
C GLY A 317 4.40 -11.77 -28.12
N GLY A 318 3.15 -11.54 -28.52
CA GLY A 318 2.06 -11.19 -27.62
C GLY A 318 1.76 -12.27 -26.58
N LEU A 319 1.85 -13.55 -26.95
CA LEU A 319 1.68 -14.68 -26.04
C LEU A 319 2.89 -14.83 -25.09
N ARG A 320 4.11 -14.61 -25.57
CA ARG A 320 5.34 -14.65 -24.75
C ARG A 320 5.32 -13.61 -23.63
N ASP A 321 4.73 -12.45 -23.91
CA ASP A 321 4.54 -11.35 -22.97
C ASP A 321 3.48 -11.61 -21.89
N LEU A 322 2.75 -12.72 -21.95
CA LEU A 322 1.67 -12.98 -21.00
C LEU A 322 2.22 -13.05 -19.56
N PRO A 323 1.64 -12.26 -18.64
CA PRO A 323 2.10 -12.26 -17.26
C PRO A 323 1.72 -13.55 -16.56
N ARG A 324 2.70 -14.18 -15.89
CA ARG A 324 2.49 -15.39 -15.07
C ARG A 324 1.68 -15.07 -13.81
N ARG A 325 0.94 -16.05 -13.30
CA ARG A 325 0.22 -16.04 -12.01
C ARG A 325 -0.87 -14.98 -11.85
N LYS A 326 -1.35 -14.41 -12.96
CA LYS A 326 -2.49 -13.48 -12.96
C LYS A 326 -3.83 -14.21 -12.78
N GLY A 327 -4.89 -13.44 -12.56
CA GLY A 327 -6.25 -13.98 -12.47
C GLY A 327 -6.69 -14.52 -13.83
N PRO A 328 -7.17 -15.78 -13.93
CA PRO A 328 -7.73 -16.28 -15.18
C PRO A 328 -9.08 -15.64 -15.46
N GLY A 329 -9.50 -15.67 -16.73
CA GLY A 329 -10.83 -15.26 -17.15
C GLY A 329 -11.93 -16.24 -16.73
N ALA A 330 -13.09 -16.13 -17.39
CA ALA A 330 -14.24 -16.99 -17.12
C ALA A 330 -13.95 -18.48 -17.37
N SER A 331 -12.96 -18.84 -18.19
CA SER A 331 -12.54 -20.23 -18.41
C SER A 331 -11.85 -20.87 -17.20
N GLY A 332 -11.28 -20.05 -16.31
CA GLY A 332 -10.41 -20.51 -15.22
C GLY A 332 -9.00 -20.94 -15.65
N LEU A 333 -8.65 -20.87 -16.94
CA LEU A 333 -7.35 -21.25 -17.48
C LEU A 333 -6.27 -20.21 -17.16
N PRO A 334 -5.15 -20.61 -16.55
CA PRO A 334 -4.03 -19.71 -16.29
C PRO A 334 -3.19 -19.48 -17.55
N ASN A 335 -2.49 -18.34 -17.62
CA ASN A 335 -1.62 -18.00 -18.75
C ASN A 335 -0.48 -19.00 -18.95
N GLU A 336 -0.10 -19.70 -17.89
CA GLU A 336 0.91 -20.74 -17.90
C GLU A 336 0.64 -21.87 -18.90
N VAL A 337 -0.63 -22.14 -19.26
CA VAL A 337 -0.99 -23.08 -20.35
C VAL A 337 -0.36 -22.63 -21.65
N TRP A 338 -0.61 -21.37 -22.05
CA TRP A 338 -0.14 -20.83 -23.32
C TRP A 338 1.38 -20.61 -23.33
N LEU A 339 1.95 -20.27 -22.16
CA LEU A 339 3.39 -20.08 -22.00
C LEU A 339 4.18 -21.39 -22.04
N ALA A 340 3.56 -22.54 -21.72
CA ALA A 340 4.24 -23.84 -21.71
C ALA A 340 4.68 -24.29 -23.11
N GLY A 341 3.98 -23.85 -24.17
CA GLY A 341 4.31 -24.13 -25.56
C GLY A 341 3.96 -22.95 -26.45
N THR A 342 4.64 -21.81 -26.29
CA THR A 342 4.24 -20.52 -26.89
C THR A 342 4.14 -20.56 -28.42
N VAL A 343 5.09 -21.23 -29.10
CA VAL A 343 5.09 -21.38 -30.56
C VAL A 343 3.87 -22.19 -31.02
N THR A 344 3.59 -23.30 -30.34
CA THR A 344 2.43 -24.14 -30.62
C THR A 344 1.14 -23.37 -30.35
N ALA A 345 1.07 -22.63 -29.24
CA ALA A 345 -0.08 -21.79 -28.90
C ALA A 345 -0.34 -20.73 -29.96
N ALA A 346 0.69 -20.06 -30.48
CA ALA A 346 0.54 -19.08 -31.55
C ALA A 346 -0.07 -19.72 -32.80
N ARG A 347 0.40 -20.90 -33.21
CA ARG A 347 -0.17 -21.65 -34.34
C ARG A 347 -1.62 -22.08 -34.11
N THR A 348 -1.96 -22.53 -32.89
CA THR A 348 -3.34 -22.90 -32.52
C THR A 348 -4.29 -21.70 -32.56
N TRP A 349 -3.82 -20.52 -32.14
CA TRP A 349 -4.66 -19.32 -32.04
C TRP A 349 -4.67 -18.45 -33.30
N MET A 350 -3.72 -18.63 -34.22
CA MET A 350 -3.64 -17.85 -35.47
C MET A 350 -4.91 -17.95 -36.33
N PRO A 351 -5.52 -19.13 -36.53
CA PRO A 351 -6.79 -19.21 -37.26
C PRO A 351 -7.93 -18.44 -36.58
N VAL A 352 -7.97 -18.41 -35.24
CA VAL A 352 -8.97 -17.62 -34.49
C VAL A 352 -8.72 -16.14 -34.70
N LEU A 353 -7.46 -15.68 -34.56
CA LEU A 353 -7.08 -14.29 -34.82
C LEU A 353 -7.50 -13.86 -36.23
N LEU A 354 -7.17 -14.64 -37.26
CA LEU A 354 -7.52 -14.32 -38.64
C LEU A 354 -9.04 -14.26 -38.85
N LYS A 355 -9.80 -15.19 -38.26
CA LYS A 355 -11.27 -15.13 -38.25
C LYS A 355 -11.77 -13.85 -37.58
N CYS A 356 -11.17 -13.41 -36.47
CA CYS A 356 -11.54 -12.15 -35.82
C CYS A 356 -11.31 -10.94 -36.74
N GLN A 357 -10.16 -10.91 -37.42
CA GLN A 357 -9.80 -9.80 -38.31
C GLN A 357 -10.74 -9.72 -39.51
N VAL A 358 -10.90 -10.83 -40.22
CA VAL A 358 -11.65 -10.87 -41.49
C VAL A 358 -13.15 -10.70 -41.25
N ARG A 359 -13.68 -11.25 -40.15
CA ARG A 359 -15.12 -11.20 -39.85
C ARG A 359 -15.50 -10.03 -38.95
N LEU A 360 -14.53 -9.21 -38.51
CA LEU A 360 -14.74 -8.14 -37.52
C LEU A 360 -15.59 -8.62 -36.34
N THR A 361 -15.29 -9.82 -35.84
CA THR A 361 -16.09 -10.49 -34.81
C THR A 361 -15.18 -11.17 -33.82
N GLU A 362 -15.26 -10.78 -32.55
CA GLU A 362 -14.50 -11.41 -31.48
C GLU A 362 -15.24 -12.63 -30.89
N PRO A 363 -14.53 -13.71 -30.50
CA PRO A 363 -15.09 -14.77 -29.69
C PRO A 363 -15.87 -14.26 -28.47
N LEU A 364 -17.07 -14.80 -28.23
CA LEU A 364 -17.89 -14.42 -27.07
C LEU A 364 -17.15 -14.68 -25.76
N ARG A 365 -16.27 -15.69 -25.73
CA ARG A 365 -15.41 -15.99 -24.58
C ARG A 365 -14.37 -14.92 -24.28
N PHE A 366 -13.93 -14.15 -25.28
CA PHE A 366 -12.98 -13.06 -25.08
C PHE A 366 -13.72 -11.77 -24.71
N SER A 367 -14.89 -11.53 -25.30
CA SER A 367 -15.72 -10.36 -24.99
C SER A 367 -16.45 -10.47 -23.65
N THR A 368 -16.70 -11.69 -23.15
CA THR A 368 -17.30 -11.95 -21.83
C THR A 368 -16.26 -11.99 -20.71
N SER A 369 -16.33 -11.04 -19.80
CA SER A 369 -15.39 -10.88 -18.68
C SER A 369 -15.96 -11.36 -17.35
N LEU A 370 -15.13 -11.99 -16.51
CA LEU A 370 -15.51 -12.25 -15.12
C LEU A 370 -15.25 -11.00 -14.27
N MET A 371 -16.31 -10.39 -13.73
CA MET A 371 -16.20 -9.22 -12.86
C MET A 371 -15.75 -9.62 -11.46
N ALA A 372 -14.73 -8.94 -10.94
CA ALA A 372 -14.29 -9.05 -9.56
C ALA A 372 -14.33 -7.67 -8.87
N THR A 373 -14.65 -7.63 -7.58
CA THR A 373 -14.72 -6.38 -6.80
C THR A 373 -13.54 -6.26 -5.84
N LEU A 374 -12.88 -5.09 -5.83
CA LEU A 374 -11.75 -4.75 -4.98
C LEU A 374 -12.11 -3.57 -4.07
N TYR A 375 -12.03 -3.76 -2.75
CA TYR A 375 -12.23 -2.68 -1.79
C TYR A 375 -11.12 -1.62 -1.90
N LYS A 376 -11.51 -0.33 -2.01
CA LYS A 376 -10.59 0.81 -2.19
C LYS A 376 -9.70 1.07 -0.96
N GLY A 377 -10.00 0.47 0.19
CA GLY A 377 -9.22 0.66 1.41
C GLY A 377 -9.64 1.87 2.26
N LYS A 378 -10.64 2.64 1.79
CA LYS A 378 -11.24 3.82 2.44
C LYS A 378 -12.76 3.67 2.45
N GLY A 379 -13.43 4.27 3.43
CA GLY A 379 -14.89 4.18 3.61
C GLY A 379 -15.36 2.94 4.38
N THR A 380 -16.65 2.65 4.34
CA THR A 380 -17.21 1.41 4.88
C THR A 380 -17.10 0.30 3.83
N VAL A 381 -16.82 -0.93 4.26
CA VAL A 381 -16.74 -2.08 3.33
C VAL A 381 -18.13 -2.62 2.97
N PHE A 382 -19.18 -2.18 3.66
CA PHE A 382 -20.55 -2.58 3.36
C PHE A 382 -21.11 -1.80 2.15
N ASP A 383 -20.57 -0.61 1.88
CA ASP A 383 -20.95 0.22 0.75
C ASP A 383 -20.21 -0.22 -0.53
N VAL A 384 -20.98 -0.59 -1.55
CA VAL A 384 -20.47 -1.01 -2.86
C VAL A 384 -19.73 0.12 -3.58
N ALA A 385 -20.04 1.40 -3.33
CA ALA A 385 -19.35 2.54 -3.92
C ALA A 385 -17.87 2.66 -3.48
N ASN A 386 -17.54 2.09 -2.32
CA ASN A 386 -16.16 1.97 -1.83
C ASN A 386 -15.38 0.81 -2.45
N HIS A 387 -15.95 0.15 -3.48
CA HIS A 387 -15.31 -0.89 -4.27
C HIS A 387 -15.01 -0.41 -5.69
N ARG A 388 -14.03 -1.06 -6.34
CA ARG A 388 -13.76 -0.95 -7.78
C ARG A 388 -14.04 -2.30 -8.41
N SER A 389 -14.72 -2.34 -9.55
CA SER A 389 -14.77 -3.56 -10.35
C SER A 389 -13.48 -3.69 -11.17
N ILE A 390 -13.14 -4.92 -11.52
CA ILE A 390 -12.07 -5.25 -12.44
C ILE A 390 -12.50 -6.47 -13.26
N TYR A 391 -12.21 -6.42 -14.55
CA TYR A 391 -12.56 -7.47 -15.49
C TYR A 391 -11.41 -8.47 -15.68
N LEU A 392 -11.70 -9.72 -15.37
CA LEU A 392 -10.83 -10.84 -15.63
C LEU A 392 -11.23 -11.47 -16.98
N MET A 393 -10.38 -11.24 -17.98
CA MET A 393 -10.55 -11.78 -19.34
C MET A 393 -9.58 -12.93 -19.59
N GLU A 394 -9.85 -13.70 -20.64
CA GLU A 394 -8.93 -14.73 -21.13
C GLU A 394 -7.58 -14.13 -21.52
N GLY A 395 -6.49 -14.75 -21.08
CA GLY A 395 -5.14 -14.27 -21.35
C GLY A 395 -4.85 -14.13 -22.84
N VAL A 396 -5.24 -15.13 -23.64
CA VAL A 396 -5.11 -15.09 -25.09
C VAL A 396 -5.93 -13.98 -25.75
N GLY A 397 -7.15 -13.71 -25.28
CA GLY A 397 -7.95 -12.58 -25.76
C GLY A 397 -7.24 -11.25 -25.53
N LYS A 398 -6.64 -11.06 -24.34
CA LYS A 398 -5.81 -9.87 -24.05
C LYS A 398 -4.58 -9.79 -24.95
N ALA A 399 -3.92 -10.91 -25.23
CA ALA A 399 -2.77 -10.95 -26.12
C ALA A 399 -3.14 -10.50 -27.54
N ILE A 400 -4.25 -11.03 -28.09
CA ILE A 400 -4.75 -10.68 -29.43
C ILE A 400 -5.09 -9.19 -29.51
N ARG A 401 -5.84 -8.64 -28.53
CA ARG A 401 -6.19 -7.21 -28.52
C ARG A 401 -4.95 -6.31 -28.46
N LYS A 402 -3.94 -6.68 -27.67
CA LYS A 402 -2.69 -5.92 -27.52
C LYS A 402 -1.92 -5.78 -28.84
N LEU A 403 -2.11 -6.68 -29.81
CA LEU A 403 -1.47 -6.58 -31.13
C LEU A 403 -1.88 -5.32 -31.91
N HIS A 404 -3.06 -4.76 -31.61
CA HIS A 404 -3.55 -3.52 -32.22
C HIS A 404 -3.14 -2.25 -31.47
N ARG A 405 -2.39 -2.37 -30.38
CA ARG A 405 -1.95 -1.24 -29.57
C ARG A 405 -0.97 -0.29 -30.28
N PRO A 406 0.01 -0.76 -31.09
CA PRO A 406 0.99 0.13 -31.72
C PRO A 406 0.38 1.29 -32.55
N PRO A 407 -0.53 1.05 -33.51
CA PRO A 407 -1.12 2.15 -34.29
C PRO A 407 -1.96 3.11 -33.42
N LEU A 408 -2.61 2.63 -32.36
CA LEU A 408 -3.32 3.47 -31.40
C LEU A 408 -2.37 4.37 -30.61
N VAL A 409 -1.23 3.85 -30.16
CA VAL A 409 -0.20 4.63 -29.44
C VAL A 409 0.37 5.70 -30.35
N GLN A 410 0.69 5.34 -31.59
CA GLN A 410 1.25 6.27 -32.58
C GLN A 410 0.28 7.43 -32.84
N SER A 411 -1.00 7.12 -33.12
CA SER A 411 -2.02 8.16 -33.35
C SER A 411 -2.23 9.07 -32.14
N LEU A 412 -2.31 8.51 -30.93
CA LEU A 412 -2.46 9.30 -29.70
C LEU A 412 -1.24 10.19 -29.44
N GLN A 413 -0.02 9.67 -29.65
CA GLN A 413 1.21 10.44 -29.43
C GLN A 413 1.32 11.66 -30.34
N SER A 414 0.76 11.60 -31.56
CA SER A 414 0.76 12.72 -32.49
C SER A 414 -0.16 13.87 -32.10
N HIS A 415 -1.18 13.63 -31.27
CA HIS A 415 -2.24 14.62 -30.96
C HIS A 415 -2.33 14.99 -29.48
N LYS A 416 -1.78 14.16 -28.58
CA LYS A 416 -1.91 14.40 -27.13
C LYS A 416 -1.21 15.69 -26.69
N PRO A 417 -1.76 16.41 -25.70
CA PRO A 417 -1.04 17.49 -25.01
C PRO A 417 0.31 17.02 -24.45
N GLY A 418 1.27 17.95 -24.36
CA GLY A 418 2.67 17.65 -24.01
C GLY A 418 2.84 16.93 -22.68
N LEU A 419 2.15 17.39 -21.64
CA LEU A 419 2.19 16.83 -20.29
C LEU A 419 1.09 15.80 -19.99
N MET A 420 0.43 15.28 -21.03
CA MET A 420 -0.47 14.14 -20.90
C MET A 420 0.33 12.82 -20.91
N GLN A 421 0.29 12.08 -19.79
CA GLN A 421 1.09 10.88 -19.55
C GLN A 421 0.24 9.75 -18.95
N GLY A 422 0.80 8.53 -18.94
CA GLY A 422 0.22 7.38 -18.22
C GLY A 422 -0.36 6.28 -19.14
N SER A 423 -0.71 6.61 -20.39
CA SER A 423 -1.27 5.66 -21.37
C SER A 423 -0.34 5.36 -22.55
N THR A 424 0.81 6.03 -22.64
CA THR A 424 1.83 5.82 -23.68
C THR A 424 3.13 5.27 -23.10
N PRO A 425 3.98 4.61 -23.91
CA PRO A 425 5.33 4.24 -23.48
C PRO A 425 6.13 5.46 -23.02
N HIS A 426 7.16 5.22 -22.19
CA HIS A 426 8.07 6.25 -21.67
C HIS A 426 7.42 7.33 -20.78
N SER A 427 6.18 7.16 -20.33
CA SER A 427 5.55 8.05 -19.35
C SER A 427 6.13 7.91 -17.93
N ALA A 428 6.31 9.05 -17.24
CA ALA A 428 6.76 9.08 -15.85
C ALA A 428 6.01 10.15 -15.03
N SER A 429 5.47 9.75 -13.88
CA SER A 429 4.63 10.61 -13.04
C SER A 429 5.40 11.66 -12.24
N ASP A 430 6.70 11.42 -11.98
CA ASP A 430 7.55 12.33 -11.23
C ASP A 430 7.82 13.65 -11.98
N GLN A 431 7.92 13.62 -13.31
CA GLN A 431 8.11 14.83 -14.13
C GLN A 431 6.90 15.77 -14.06
N LEU A 432 5.68 15.22 -14.01
CA LEU A 432 4.46 16.01 -13.88
C LEU A 432 4.43 16.78 -12.56
N THR A 433 4.76 16.10 -11.46
CA THR A 433 4.88 16.75 -10.15
C THR A 433 6.02 17.77 -10.12
N HIS A 434 7.15 17.46 -10.77
CA HIS A 434 8.29 18.38 -10.84
C HIS A 434 7.92 19.68 -11.59
N TYR A 435 7.16 19.56 -12.68
CA TYR A 435 6.63 20.71 -13.41
C TYR A 435 5.83 21.64 -12.51
N LEU A 436 4.89 21.09 -11.73
CA LEU A 436 4.07 21.87 -10.78
C LEU A 436 4.91 22.54 -9.68
N ILE A 437 5.90 21.83 -9.12
CA ILE A 437 6.80 22.38 -8.10
C ILE A 437 7.58 23.56 -8.67
N THR A 438 8.22 23.37 -9.82
CA THR A 438 9.05 24.41 -10.46
C THR A 438 8.22 25.62 -10.87
N LEU A 439 7.02 25.39 -11.44
CA LEU A 439 6.09 26.47 -11.80
C LEU A 439 5.70 27.32 -10.59
N ALA A 440 5.33 26.70 -9.47
CA ALA A 440 4.96 27.42 -8.25
C ALA A 440 6.15 28.15 -7.61
N LEU A 441 7.36 27.58 -7.68
CA LEU A 441 8.59 28.25 -7.22
C LEU A 441 8.94 29.46 -8.10
N LEU A 442 8.77 29.36 -9.41
CA LEU A 442 8.95 30.47 -10.35
C LEU A 442 7.97 31.61 -10.07
N ALA A 443 6.69 31.29 -9.92
CA ALA A 443 5.68 32.29 -9.58
C ALA A 443 6.04 33.04 -8.30
N LYS A 444 6.51 32.32 -7.27
CA LYS A 444 6.99 32.92 -6.03
C LYS A 444 8.18 33.87 -6.25
N GLN A 445 9.16 33.49 -7.07
CA GLN A 445 10.32 34.36 -7.37
C GLN A 445 9.90 35.62 -8.14
N GLN A 446 8.86 35.53 -8.97
CA GLN A 446 8.33 36.65 -9.73
C GLN A 446 7.30 37.50 -8.95
N GLY A 447 7.05 37.18 -7.67
CA GLY A 447 6.06 37.89 -6.85
C GLY A 447 4.61 37.68 -7.29
N ALA A 448 4.32 36.60 -8.02
CA ALA A 448 3.01 36.29 -8.57
C ALA A 448 2.28 35.21 -7.74
N CYS A 449 0.95 35.19 -7.85
CA CYS A 449 0.11 34.17 -7.24
C CYS A 449 0.02 32.94 -8.16
N CYS A 450 0.13 31.74 -7.59
CA CYS A 450 -0.04 30.48 -8.28
C CYS A 450 -0.98 29.57 -7.47
N ALA A 451 -2.00 29.05 -8.15
CA ALA A 451 -2.95 28.07 -7.60
C ALA A 451 -2.90 26.79 -8.44
N LEU A 452 -3.07 25.64 -7.79
CA LEU A 452 -3.10 24.34 -8.45
C LEU A 452 -4.47 23.70 -8.24
N LEU A 453 -5.27 23.60 -9.31
CA LEU A 453 -6.59 22.98 -9.28
C LEU A 453 -6.47 21.51 -9.68
N PHE A 454 -6.68 20.62 -8.71
CA PHE A 454 -6.68 19.17 -8.95
C PHE A 454 -8.09 18.68 -9.30
N VAL A 455 -8.22 18.01 -10.44
CA VAL A 455 -9.47 17.47 -10.98
C VAL A 455 -9.31 15.96 -11.17
N ASP A 456 -10.28 15.19 -10.69
CA ASP A 456 -10.33 13.73 -10.78
C ASP A 456 -11.68 13.32 -11.39
N ALA A 457 -11.63 12.42 -12.38
CA ALA A 457 -12.84 11.94 -13.05
C ALA A 457 -13.56 10.87 -12.22
N ARG A 458 -14.79 11.16 -11.80
CA ARG A 458 -15.63 10.18 -11.08
C ARG A 458 -15.94 8.97 -11.95
N SER A 459 -15.52 7.79 -11.49
CA SER A 459 -15.73 6.52 -12.21
C SER A 459 -15.15 6.54 -13.62
N ALA A 460 -13.91 7.05 -13.76
CA ALA A 460 -13.11 6.93 -14.96
C ALA A 460 -13.10 5.48 -15.51
N PHE A 461 -12.95 5.33 -16.83
CA PHE A 461 -13.10 4.08 -17.60
C PHE A 461 -14.53 3.51 -17.71
N TYR A 462 -15.43 3.70 -16.74
CA TYR A 462 -16.76 3.08 -16.77
C TYR A 462 -17.75 3.83 -17.66
N ARG A 463 -17.69 5.17 -17.65
CA ARG A 463 -18.69 6.05 -18.27
C ARG A 463 -18.28 6.59 -19.64
N VAL A 464 -17.31 5.94 -20.29
CA VAL A 464 -16.86 6.34 -21.62
C VAL A 464 -17.94 6.04 -22.65
N LEU A 465 -18.38 7.06 -23.39
CA LEU A 465 -19.27 6.91 -24.52
C LEU A 465 -18.50 6.34 -25.72
N ARG A 466 -18.94 5.21 -26.24
CA ARG A 466 -18.19 4.43 -27.24
C ARG A 466 -18.42 4.94 -28.64
N GLU A 467 -19.58 5.57 -28.88
CA GLU A 467 -20.05 6.12 -30.14
C GLU A 467 -19.04 7.11 -30.70
N ARG A 468 -18.61 8.07 -29.87
CA ARG A 468 -17.59 9.06 -30.24
C ARG A 468 -16.20 8.44 -30.42
N LEU A 469 -15.88 7.38 -29.68
CA LEU A 469 -14.61 6.69 -29.82
C LEU A 469 -14.53 5.92 -31.15
N THR A 470 -15.55 5.12 -31.47
CA THR A 470 -15.56 4.21 -32.62
C THR A 470 -16.10 4.86 -33.90
N GLY A 471 -16.93 5.89 -33.78
CA GLY A 471 -17.67 6.49 -34.89
C GLY A 471 -18.77 5.59 -35.45
N MET A 472 -19.16 4.54 -34.73
CA MET A 472 -20.21 3.62 -35.18
C MET A 472 -21.59 4.19 -34.89
N PRO A 473 -22.56 4.04 -35.81
CA PRO A 473 -23.91 4.54 -35.61
C PRO A 473 -24.62 3.76 -34.50
N THR A 474 -25.25 4.47 -33.58
CA THR A 474 -26.14 3.95 -32.53
C THR A 474 -27.51 4.60 -32.72
N SER A 475 -28.59 3.85 -32.50
CA SER A 475 -29.95 4.42 -32.61
C SER A 475 -30.19 5.52 -31.57
N ASP A 476 -30.95 6.54 -31.92
CA ASP A 476 -31.28 7.64 -31.00
C ASP A 476 -31.95 7.15 -29.71
N GLU A 477 -32.80 6.13 -29.82
CA GLU A 477 -33.47 5.48 -28.67
C GLU A 477 -32.46 4.83 -27.71
N GLU A 478 -31.49 4.09 -28.26
CA GLU A 478 -30.44 3.45 -27.47
C GLU A 478 -29.51 4.49 -26.85
N LEU A 479 -29.13 5.53 -27.62
CA LEU A 479 -28.27 6.60 -27.13
C LEU A 479 -28.92 7.37 -25.99
N CYS A 480 -30.20 7.74 -26.13
CA CYS A 480 -30.97 8.39 -25.05
C CYS A 480 -31.05 7.49 -23.81
N SER A 481 -31.25 6.18 -24.00
CA SER A 481 -31.23 5.20 -22.90
C SER A 481 -29.88 5.15 -22.18
N ILE A 482 -28.78 5.16 -22.93
CA ILE A 482 -27.42 5.16 -22.37
C ILE A 482 -27.17 6.45 -21.57
N LEU A 483 -27.45 7.61 -22.16
CA LEU A 483 -27.23 8.91 -21.52
C LEU A 483 -28.06 9.08 -20.25
N SER A 484 -29.31 8.62 -20.27
CA SER A 484 -30.19 8.62 -19.10
C SER A 484 -29.64 7.72 -17.98
N GLN A 485 -29.23 6.48 -18.30
CA GLN A 485 -28.64 5.55 -17.32
C GLN A 485 -27.32 6.06 -16.75
N LEU A 486 -26.49 6.70 -17.57
CA LEU A 486 -25.28 7.34 -17.11
C LEU A 486 -25.57 8.58 -16.26
N GLY A 487 -26.80 9.10 -16.21
CA GLY A 487 -27.15 10.28 -15.42
C GLY A 487 -26.57 11.57 -15.98
N VAL A 488 -26.57 11.72 -17.31
CA VAL A 488 -26.27 13.01 -17.97
C VAL A 488 -27.42 13.99 -17.66
N SER A 489 -27.09 15.18 -17.17
CA SER A 489 -28.08 16.21 -16.83
C SER A 489 -28.70 16.83 -18.09
N ASP A 490 -29.92 17.36 -17.96
CA ASP A 490 -30.61 18.05 -19.07
C ASP A 490 -29.81 19.24 -19.62
N GLY A 491 -29.08 19.94 -18.74
CA GLY A 491 -28.20 21.05 -19.12
C GLY A 491 -26.99 20.62 -19.96
N ALA A 492 -26.42 19.44 -19.67
CA ALA A 492 -25.29 18.89 -20.41
C ALA A 492 -25.71 18.12 -21.68
N PHE A 493 -26.97 17.68 -21.77
CA PHE A 493 -27.46 16.79 -22.83
C PHE A 493 -27.14 17.31 -24.24
N ARG A 494 -27.43 18.58 -24.53
CA ARG A 494 -27.20 19.17 -25.86
C ARG A 494 -25.72 19.17 -26.25
N GLY A 495 -24.85 19.54 -25.30
CA GLY A 495 -23.39 19.55 -25.52
C GLY A 495 -22.85 18.15 -25.74
N VAL A 496 -23.30 17.19 -24.93
CA VAL A 496 -22.91 15.77 -25.06
C VAL A 496 -23.38 15.21 -26.41
N MET A 497 -24.62 15.48 -26.84
CA MET A 497 -25.12 15.03 -28.13
C MET A 497 -24.32 15.63 -29.29
N ALA A 498 -24.06 16.95 -29.26
CA ALA A 498 -23.23 17.60 -30.28
C ALA A 498 -21.83 16.97 -30.35
N TRP A 499 -21.21 16.70 -29.20
CA TRP A 499 -19.92 16.03 -29.11
C TRP A 499 -19.95 14.60 -29.68
N ILE A 500 -20.96 13.80 -29.34
CA ILE A 500 -21.09 12.41 -29.82
C ILE A 500 -21.23 12.35 -31.35
N THR A 501 -21.98 13.30 -31.94
CA THR A 501 -22.29 13.29 -33.37
C THR A 501 -21.12 13.65 -34.28
N GLY A 502 -20.03 14.22 -33.76
CA GLY A 502 -18.87 14.48 -34.59
C GLY A 502 -18.07 13.22 -34.89
N ASP A 503 -16.97 13.38 -35.61
CA ASP A 503 -16.15 12.26 -36.05
C ASP A 503 -15.46 11.43 -34.94
N SER A 504 -15.06 10.21 -35.29
CA SER A 504 -14.32 9.30 -34.40
C SER A 504 -13.03 9.92 -33.87
N LEU A 505 -12.80 9.80 -32.55
CA LEU A 505 -11.54 10.22 -31.91
C LEU A 505 -10.29 9.45 -32.39
N MET A 506 -10.49 8.34 -33.13
CA MET A 506 -9.40 7.51 -33.63
C MET A 506 -9.07 7.79 -35.11
N GLN A 507 -9.48 8.91 -35.70
CA GLN A 507 -9.27 9.23 -37.13
C GLN A 507 -7.86 8.95 -37.66
N GLY A 508 -6.81 9.19 -36.86
CA GLY A 508 -5.41 8.91 -37.23
C GLY A 508 -5.00 7.44 -37.19
N VAL A 509 -5.92 6.52 -36.92
CA VAL A 509 -5.72 5.07 -36.84
C VAL A 509 -6.23 4.40 -38.12
N PRO A 510 -5.51 3.40 -38.67
CA PRO A 510 -5.94 2.68 -39.87
C PRO A 510 -7.39 2.18 -39.76
N ALA A 511 -8.16 2.34 -40.84
CA ALA A 511 -9.60 2.09 -40.86
C ALA A 511 -9.95 0.66 -40.41
N HIS A 512 -9.17 -0.33 -40.87
CA HIS A 512 -9.35 -1.72 -40.45
C HIS A 512 -9.18 -1.91 -38.93
N VAL A 513 -8.13 -1.31 -38.36
CA VAL A 513 -7.88 -1.38 -36.90
C VAL A 513 -9.00 -0.72 -36.12
N ARG A 514 -9.53 0.42 -36.57
CA ARG A 514 -10.69 1.07 -35.94
C ARG A 514 -11.92 0.16 -35.90
N ARG A 515 -12.22 -0.52 -37.01
CA ARG A 515 -13.34 -1.48 -37.08
C ARG A 515 -13.13 -2.68 -36.16
N VAL A 516 -11.90 -3.21 -36.11
CA VAL A 516 -11.55 -4.29 -35.18
C VAL A 516 -11.75 -3.86 -33.73
N VAL A 517 -11.30 -2.65 -33.35
CA VAL A 517 -11.53 -2.08 -32.02
C VAL A 517 -13.03 -1.93 -31.73
N ALA A 518 -13.80 -1.43 -32.70
CA ALA A 518 -15.25 -1.28 -32.57
C ALA A 518 -15.95 -2.62 -32.27
N SER A 519 -15.58 -3.68 -33.00
CA SER A 519 -16.17 -5.03 -32.81
C SER A 519 -15.98 -5.63 -31.41
N TRP A 520 -15.00 -5.14 -30.63
CA TRP A 520 -14.80 -5.60 -29.26
C TRP A 520 -15.89 -5.15 -28.29
N PHE A 521 -16.69 -4.15 -28.70
CA PHE A 521 -17.76 -3.55 -27.92
C PHE A 521 -19.13 -4.15 -28.25
N ASP A 522 -19.36 -4.63 -29.47
CA ASP A 522 -20.64 -5.20 -29.92
C ASP A 522 -21.17 -6.31 -29.01
N SER A 523 -20.26 -7.17 -28.54
CA SER A 523 -20.60 -8.30 -27.65
C SER A 523 -20.01 -8.16 -26.25
N SER A 524 -19.64 -6.94 -25.82
CA SER A 524 -18.99 -6.76 -24.51
C SER A 524 -19.95 -7.08 -23.36
N CYS A 525 -19.65 -8.16 -22.64
CA CYS A 525 -20.45 -8.61 -21.51
C CYS A 525 -19.58 -8.83 -20.27
N PHE A 526 -20.19 -8.73 -19.10
CA PHE A 526 -19.60 -9.24 -17.87
C PHE A 526 -20.53 -10.21 -17.16
N VAL A 527 -19.92 -11.12 -16.39
CA VAL A 527 -20.60 -12.09 -15.55
C VAL A 527 -20.07 -11.99 -14.12
N LEU A 528 -20.94 -12.19 -13.15
CA LEU A 528 -20.57 -12.34 -11.75
C LEU A 528 -20.69 -13.80 -11.36
N ARG A 529 -19.76 -14.26 -10.50
CA ARG A 529 -19.83 -15.64 -9.98
C ARG A 529 -21.15 -15.83 -9.25
N GLY A 530 -21.90 -16.86 -9.62
CA GLY A 530 -23.13 -17.26 -8.94
C GLY A 530 -24.41 -16.68 -9.55
N LEU A 531 -24.33 -15.59 -10.32
CA LEU A 531 -25.49 -15.13 -11.07
C LEU A 531 -25.62 -15.92 -12.38
N PRO A 532 -26.84 -16.31 -12.78
CA PRO A 532 -27.06 -17.03 -14.03
C PRO A 532 -26.97 -16.12 -15.26
N GLN A 533 -27.42 -14.86 -15.14
CA GLN A 533 -27.42 -13.90 -16.24
C GLN A 533 -26.05 -13.24 -16.48
N ALA A 534 -25.83 -12.84 -17.73
CA ALA A 534 -24.76 -11.91 -18.10
C ALA A 534 -25.30 -10.48 -18.11
N PHE A 535 -24.39 -9.51 -18.21
CA PHE A 535 -24.73 -8.10 -18.32
C PHE A 535 -23.98 -7.54 -19.51
N GLN A 536 -24.69 -7.08 -20.54
CA GLN A 536 -24.10 -6.46 -21.72
C GLN A 536 -23.82 -5.00 -21.42
N SER A 537 -22.55 -4.60 -21.40
CA SER A 537 -22.19 -3.20 -21.16
C SER A 537 -22.28 -2.40 -22.45
N ARG A 538 -22.88 -1.20 -22.36
CA ARG A 538 -23.07 -0.28 -23.50
C ARG A 538 -22.13 0.92 -23.44
N ALA A 539 -21.61 1.25 -22.25
CA ALA A 539 -20.59 2.27 -22.04
C ALA A 539 -19.31 1.69 -21.43
N GLY A 540 -18.26 2.50 -21.41
CA GLY A 540 -16.99 2.22 -20.75
C GLY A 540 -15.98 1.44 -21.59
N THR A 541 -14.72 1.44 -21.12
CA THR A 541 -13.57 0.79 -21.77
C THR A 541 -13.10 -0.47 -21.03
N ARG A 542 -13.86 -0.95 -20.03
CA ARG A 542 -13.62 -2.18 -19.24
C ARG A 542 -12.27 -2.20 -18.47
N PRO A 543 -12.22 -1.68 -17.23
CA PRO A 543 -11.01 -1.73 -16.41
C PRO A 543 -10.50 -3.16 -16.19
N GLY A 544 -9.27 -3.42 -16.66
CA GLY A 544 -8.67 -4.75 -16.66
C GLY A 544 -8.41 -5.32 -18.05
N ASP A 545 -9.03 -4.75 -19.09
CA ASP A 545 -8.62 -4.93 -20.48
C ASP A 545 -7.24 -4.28 -20.73
N ALA A 546 -6.45 -4.87 -21.62
CA ALA A 546 -5.13 -4.35 -22.02
C ALA A 546 -5.23 -3.08 -22.90
N MET A 547 -6.43 -2.76 -23.37
CA MET A 547 -6.71 -1.60 -24.23
C MET A 547 -7.47 -0.47 -23.52
N ALA A 548 -7.97 -0.70 -22.30
CA ALA A 548 -8.84 0.25 -21.62
C ALA A 548 -8.20 1.64 -21.39
N ASP A 549 -6.90 1.63 -21.08
CA ASP A 549 -6.09 2.82 -20.77
C ASP A 549 -5.88 3.73 -21.97
N ILE A 550 -5.58 3.15 -23.13
CA ILE A 550 -5.34 3.92 -24.36
C ILE A 550 -6.65 4.40 -24.97
N LEU A 551 -7.72 3.62 -24.90
CA LEU A 551 -9.03 4.02 -25.40
C LEU A 551 -9.63 5.17 -24.57
N PHE A 552 -9.47 5.13 -23.25
CA PHE A 552 -9.82 6.26 -22.39
C PHE A 552 -8.95 7.50 -22.69
N ALA A 553 -7.67 7.30 -22.99
CA ALA A 553 -6.77 8.41 -23.28
C ALA A 553 -7.14 9.19 -24.55
N PHE A 554 -7.78 8.59 -25.55
CA PHE A 554 -8.32 9.35 -26.68
C PHE A 554 -9.41 10.34 -26.25
N VAL A 555 -10.35 9.89 -25.41
CA VAL A 555 -11.43 10.73 -24.87
C VAL A 555 -10.87 11.85 -24.00
N LEU A 556 -9.91 11.51 -23.14
CA LEU A 556 -9.27 12.50 -22.28
C LEU A 556 -8.42 13.50 -23.09
N CYS A 557 -7.76 13.05 -24.16
CA CYS A 557 -6.99 13.93 -25.04
C CYS A 557 -7.89 15.01 -25.63
N ASP A 558 -9.04 14.61 -26.19
CA ASP A 558 -10.03 15.53 -26.75
C ASP A 558 -10.53 16.54 -25.71
N ALA A 559 -10.91 16.06 -24.53
CA ALA A 559 -11.33 16.92 -23.42
C ALA A 559 -10.23 17.90 -22.97
N MET A 560 -8.97 17.45 -22.90
CA MET A 560 -7.85 18.32 -22.51
C MET A 560 -7.51 19.37 -23.57
N VAL A 561 -7.68 19.05 -24.86
CA VAL A 561 -7.54 20.04 -25.95
C VAL A 561 -8.63 21.10 -25.81
N GLU A 562 -9.90 20.70 -25.63
CA GLU A 562 -11.02 21.62 -25.45
C GLU A 562 -10.86 22.51 -24.20
N ILE A 563 -10.44 21.93 -23.08
CA ILE A 563 -10.15 22.68 -21.84
C ILE A 563 -9.05 23.71 -22.10
N SER A 564 -7.97 23.33 -22.77
CA SER A 564 -6.85 24.23 -23.07
C SER A 564 -7.32 25.39 -23.95
N THR A 565 -8.03 25.10 -25.04
CA THR A 565 -8.57 26.13 -25.96
C THR A 565 -9.54 27.07 -25.25
N THR A 566 -10.39 26.55 -24.36
CA THR A 566 -11.35 27.37 -23.59
C THR A 566 -10.63 28.28 -22.60
N LEU A 567 -9.63 27.77 -21.88
CA LEU A 567 -8.83 28.57 -20.96
C LEU A 567 -8.01 29.64 -21.71
N GLU A 568 -7.49 29.31 -22.89
CA GLU A 568 -6.77 30.26 -23.75
C GLU A 568 -7.70 31.40 -24.21
N ALA A 569 -8.87 31.06 -24.73
CA ALA A 569 -9.88 32.02 -25.17
C ALA A 569 -10.37 32.93 -24.03
N ALA A 570 -10.38 32.41 -22.79
CA ALA A 570 -10.71 33.17 -21.59
C ALA A 570 -9.54 34.01 -21.04
N GLY A 571 -8.34 33.91 -21.62
CA GLY A 571 -7.13 34.60 -21.13
C GLY A 571 -6.59 34.05 -19.82
N LEU A 572 -6.90 32.79 -19.47
CA LEU A 572 -6.54 32.16 -18.20
C LEU A 572 -5.27 31.29 -18.25
N LEU A 573 -4.60 31.24 -19.41
CA LEU A 573 -3.34 30.50 -19.60
C LEU A 573 -2.08 31.38 -19.50
N GLU A 574 -2.13 32.48 -18.72
CA GLU A 574 -0.93 33.26 -18.44
C GLU A 574 0.16 32.36 -17.83
N SER A 575 1.37 32.42 -18.40
CA SER A 575 2.51 31.62 -17.94
C SER A 575 3.55 32.53 -17.27
N PRO A 576 4.17 32.10 -16.15
CA PRO A 576 5.36 32.75 -15.62
C PRO A 576 6.58 32.57 -16.53
N ALA A 577 6.49 31.69 -17.53
CA ALA A 577 7.58 31.40 -18.46
C ALA A 577 7.23 31.84 -19.90
N THR A 578 8.25 31.87 -20.76
CA THR A 578 8.08 32.06 -22.21
C THR A 578 7.30 30.91 -22.87
N ALA A 579 7.29 29.74 -22.22
CA ALA A 579 6.56 28.55 -22.65
C ALA A 579 5.06 28.64 -22.34
N PRO A 580 4.18 28.12 -23.21
CA PRO A 580 2.75 28.05 -22.93
C PRO A 580 2.49 27.16 -21.71
N LEU A 581 1.59 27.61 -20.84
CA LEU A 581 1.19 26.87 -19.65
C LEU A 581 0.62 25.51 -20.05
N GLN A 582 1.11 24.43 -19.46
CA GLN A 582 0.65 23.08 -19.71
C GLN A 582 -0.15 22.55 -18.52
N HIS A 583 -0.98 21.53 -18.78
CA HIS A 583 -1.82 20.89 -17.77
C HIS A 583 -1.34 19.46 -17.49
N PRO A 584 -0.53 19.24 -16.42
CA PRO A 584 -0.06 17.92 -16.07
C PRO A 584 -1.21 16.94 -15.87
N THR A 585 -1.18 15.84 -16.62
CA THR A 585 -2.26 14.86 -16.64
C THR A 585 -1.69 13.46 -16.57
N TRP A 586 -2.12 12.67 -15.59
CA TRP A 586 -1.76 11.26 -15.44
C TRP A 586 -3.02 10.40 -15.39
N ALA A 587 -3.34 9.73 -16.50
CA ALA A 587 -4.65 9.09 -16.64
C ALA A 587 -5.77 10.07 -16.23
N ASP A 588 -6.63 9.72 -15.28
CA ASP A 588 -7.72 10.56 -14.77
C ASP A 588 -7.31 11.68 -13.79
N ASP A 589 -6.07 11.68 -13.29
CA ASP A 589 -5.55 12.73 -12.40
C ASP A 589 -5.07 13.94 -13.23
N VAL A 590 -5.87 15.02 -13.26
CA VAL A 590 -5.56 16.26 -13.98
C VAL A 590 -5.22 17.38 -13.00
N CYS A 591 -4.18 18.16 -13.31
CA CYS A 591 -3.87 19.40 -12.59
C CYS A 591 -3.91 20.59 -13.55
N LEU A 592 -4.75 21.57 -13.23
CA LEU A 592 -4.86 22.84 -13.93
C LEU A 592 -4.15 23.91 -13.09
N PRO A 593 -2.88 24.25 -13.39
CA PRO A 593 -2.25 25.40 -12.79
C PRO A 593 -2.95 26.68 -13.24
N VAL A 594 -3.12 27.62 -12.31
CA VAL A 594 -3.65 28.96 -12.56
C VAL A 594 -2.65 29.97 -12.03
N PHE A 595 -2.32 30.95 -12.86
CA PHE A 595 -1.35 31.98 -12.56
C PHE A 595 -2.01 33.35 -12.62
N SER A 596 -1.64 34.25 -11.70
CA SER A 596 -2.11 35.63 -11.71
C SER A 596 -1.04 36.55 -11.15
N ARG A 597 -0.77 37.64 -11.87
CA ARG A 597 0.06 38.76 -11.37
C ARG A 597 -0.71 39.69 -10.44
N THR A 598 -2.04 39.68 -10.51
CA THR A 598 -2.89 40.38 -9.53
C THR A 598 -2.98 39.58 -8.25
N ALA A 599 -2.87 40.25 -7.10
CA ALA A 599 -2.99 39.61 -5.80
C ALA A 599 -4.37 38.94 -5.69
N TRP A 600 -4.40 37.61 -5.68
CA TRP A 600 -5.63 36.87 -5.54
C TRP A 600 -6.05 36.95 -4.06
N GLN A 601 -6.96 37.87 -3.73
CA GLN A 601 -7.60 37.94 -2.41
C GLN A 601 -8.65 36.82 -2.30
N CYS A 602 -8.22 35.57 -2.32
CA CYS A 602 -9.00 34.54 -1.66
C CYS A 602 -8.73 34.76 -0.17
N GLY A 603 -9.74 35.21 0.57
CA GLY A 603 -9.69 35.12 2.03
C GLY A 603 -9.30 33.70 2.44
N CYS A 604 -8.87 33.51 3.67
CA CYS A 604 -8.52 32.20 4.25
C CYS A 604 -9.73 31.25 4.36
N GLU A 605 -10.71 31.34 3.46
CA GLU A 605 -11.87 30.50 3.37
C GLU A 605 -11.43 29.10 2.94
N ALA A 606 -11.79 28.11 3.77
CA ALA A 606 -11.51 26.70 3.48
C ALA A 606 -12.24 26.20 2.20
N ARG A 607 -13.21 26.96 1.68
CA ARG A 607 -14.04 26.60 0.54
C ARG A 607 -14.35 27.81 -0.34
N VAL A 608 -14.11 27.69 -1.64
CA VAL A 608 -14.49 28.68 -2.66
C VAL A 608 -15.77 28.21 -3.35
N ARG A 609 -16.82 29.03 -3.35
CA ARG A 609 -18.07 28.74 -4.07
C ARG A 609 -17.87 29.02 -5.56
N VAL A 610 -18.08 28.02 -6.39
CA VAL A 610 -18.08 28.10 -7.85
C VAL A 610 -19.52 28.02 -8.32
N VAL A 611 -19.92 28.97 -9.17
CA VAL A 611 -21.22 28.98 -9.85
C VAL A 611 -20.94 28.70 -11.32
N PRO A 612 -21.05 27.43 -11.76
CA PRO A 612 -20.87 27.11 -13.17
C PRO A 612 -22.04 27.66 -14.00
N GLN A 613 -21.79 27.88 -15.30
CA GLN A 613 -22.81 28.45 -16.21
C GLN A 613 -23.97 27.48 -16.48
N LEU A 614 -23.74 26.17 -16.36
CA LEU A 614 -24.65 25.11 -16.82
C LEU A 614 -25.04 24.10 -15.73
N ASP A 615 -24.50 24.24 -14.51
CA ASP A 615 -24.69 23.29 -13.42
C ASP A 615 -25.00 23.99 -12.09
N ASP A 616 -25.36 23.21 -11.07
CA ASP A 616 -25.57 23.72 -9.73
C ASP A 616 -24.26 24.29 -9.13
N PRO A 617 -24.35 25.35 -8.30
CA PRO A 617 -23.21 25.86 -7.55
C PRO A 617 -22.56 24.77 -6.70
N PHE A 618 -21.24 24.65 -6.77
CA PHE A 618 -20.47 23.72 -5.94
C PHE A 618 -19.34 24.45 -5.20
N ALA A 619 -18.73 23.77 -4.22
CA ALA A 619 -17.65 24.35 -3.42
C ALA A 619 -16.32 23.62 -3.65
N LEU A 620 -15.29 24.36 -4.03
CA LEU A 620 -13.92 23.88 -4.13
C LEU A 620 -13.24 23.98 -2.76
N SER A 621 -12.59 22.91 -2.29
CA SER A 621 -11.85 22.94 -1.04
C SER A 621 -10.43 23.45 -1.26
N VAL A 622 -10.03 24.48 -0.51
CA VAL A 622 -8.66 25.01 -0.52
C VAL A 622 -7.88 24.31 0.58
N VAL A 623 -6.77 23.66 0.22
CA VAL A 623 -5.96 22.85 1.15
C VAL A 623 -4.50 23.28 1.15
N PRO A 624 -3.84 23.37 2.32
CA PRO A 624 -2.43 23.75 2.39
C PRO A 624 -1.48 22.63 1.94
N ARG A 625 -1.99 21.40 1.82
CA ARG A 625 -1.24 20.20 1.41
C ARG A 625 -2.12 19.29 0.56
N TYR A 626 -1.56 18.76 -0.51
CA TYR A 626 -2.23 17.81 -1.40
C TYR A 626 -1.28 16.68 -1.79
N VAL A 627 -1.81 15.47 -1.99
CA VAL A 627 -1.01 14.32 -2.45
C VAL A 627 -1.19 14.16 -3.95
N HIS A 628 -0.24 14.64 -4.73
CA HIS A 628 -0.23 14.53 -6.19
C HIS A 628 0.74 13.44 -6.64
N LEU A 629 0.23 12.41 -7.33
CA LEU A 629 1.03 11.31 -7.89
C LEU A 629 2.06 10.73 -6.90
N ALA A 630 1.58 10.44 -5.68
CA ALA A 630 2.34 9.92 -4.55
C ALA A 630 3.38 10.87 -3.92
N THR A 631 3.38 12.16 -4.27
CA THR A 631 4.21 13.21 -3.66
C THR A 631 3.33 14.22 -2.93
N VAL A 632 3.70 14.57 -1.70
CA VAL A 632 3.02 15.62 -0.93
C VAL A 632 3.49 17.00 -1.40
N LEU A 633 2.59 17.74 -2.03
CA LEU A 633 2.76 19.15 -2.33
C LEU A 633 2.27 19.98 -1.14
N SER A 634 3.00 21.06 -0.83
CA SER A 634 2.63 22.04 0.20
C SER A 634 2.66 23.43 -0.39
N THR A 635 1.96 24.39 0.20
CA THR A 635 1.97 25.80 -0.26
C THR A 635 3.37 26.38 -0.45
N ALA A 636 4.31 26.02 0.43
CA ALA A 636 5.70 26.46 0.35
C ALA A 636 6.56 25.67 -0.65
N MET A 637 6.01 24.64 -1.31
CA MET A 637 6.66 23.75 -2.26
C MET A 637 7.97 23.10 -1.76
N ASN A 638 8.15 23.02 -0.44
CA ASN A 638 9.29 22.35 0.15
C ASN A 638 9.00 20.85 0.40
N PRO A 639 10.03 19.99 0.35
CA PRO A 639 9.87 18.55 0.49
C PRO A 639 9.63 18.06 1.94
N LYS A 640 9.56 18.94 2.96
CA LYS A 640 9.51 18.56 4.40
C LYS A 640 8.36 17.61 4.73
N ALA A 641 7.17 17.88 4.22
CA ALA A 641 5.99 17.05 4.44
C ALA A 641 6.12 15.70 3.74
N ASP A 642 6.64 15.69 2.51
CA ASP A 642 6.81 14.47 1.73
C ASP A 642 7.88 13.55 2.34
N PHE A 643 8.99 14.11 2.87
CA PHE A 643 10.02 13.35 3.59
C PHE A 643 9.44 12.42 4.66
N ALA A 644 8.58 12.96 5.53
CA ALA A 644 7.99 12.21 6.63
C ALA A 644 7.12 11.06 6.10
N VAL A 645 6.35 11.30 5.04
CA VAL A 645 5.49 10.29 4.41
C VAL A 645 6.33 9.19 3.74
N LYS A 646 7.38 9.54 2.99
CA LYS A 646 8.25 8.55 2.34
C LYS A 646 9.01 7.68 3.35
N LEU A 647 9.56 8.27 4.40
CA LEU A 647 10.21 7.53 5.48
C LEU A 647 9.22 6.59 6.18
N ALA A 648 7.99 7.04 6.43
CA ALA A 648 6.94 6.20 6.99
C ALA A 648 6.60 5.02 6.08
N HIS A 649 6.52 5.22 4.76
CA HIS A 649 6.32 4.13 3.79
C HIS A 649 7.45 3.09 3.84
N GLY A 650 8.71 3.54 3.89
CA GLY A 650 9.87 2.65 4.04
C GLY A 650 9.83 1.82 5.31
N ILE A 651 9.55 2.46 6.45
CA ILE A 651 9.41 1.79 7.76
C ILE A 651 8.25 0.79 7.73
N GLN A 652 7.10 1.18 7.17
CA GLN A 652 5.92 0.33 7.07
C GLN A 652 6.17 -0.90 6.18
N ALA A 653 6.99 -0.75 5.13
CA ALA A 653 7.41 -1.86 4.28
C ALA A 653 8.37 -2.82 4.99
N ALA A 654 9.29 -2.29 5.82
CA ALA A 654 10.29 -3.07 6.55
C ALA A 654 9.73 -3.78 7.80
N ALA A 655 8.85 -3.13 8.55
CA ALA A 655 8.40 -3.59 9.87
C ALA A 655 7.88 -5.05 9.90
N PRO A 656 7.06 -5.53 8.94
CA PRO A 656 6.54 -6.90 8.96
C PRO A 656 7.62 -7.99 8.82
N VAL A 657 8.76 -7.65 8.21
CA VAL A 657 9.87 -8.57 7.95
C VAL A 657 11.10 -8.28 8.83
N ALA A 658 11.10 -7.19 9.58
CA ALA A 658 12.24 -6.74 10.37
C ALA A 658 12.78 -7.84 11.31
N ARG A 659 11.95 -8.38 12.20
CA ARG A 659 12.39 -9.43 13.15
C ARG A 659 12.68 -10.78 12.46
N LYS A 660 11.86 -11.16 11.48
CA LYS A 660 11.89 -12.51 10.89
C LYS A 660 12.95 -12.69 9.80
N VAL A 661 13.32 -11.59 9.14
CA VAL A 661 14.23 -11.57 7.98
C VAL A 661 15.39 -10.63 8.24
N LEU A 662 15.14 -9.33 8.41
CA LEU A 662 16.21 -8.31 8.44
C LEU A 662 17.13 -8.44 9.66
N ARG A 663 16.64 -8.98 10.79
CA ARG A 663 17.44 -9.25 12.00
C ARG A 663 17.84 -10.71 12.16
N ASN A 664 17.44 -11.57 11.24
CA ASN A 664 17.68 -13.00 11.35
C ASN A 664 19.10 -13.36 10.88
N LYS A 665 19.96 -13.74 11.84
CA LYS A 665 21.36 -14.09 11.56
C LYS A 665 21.53 -15.33 10.65
N ALA A 666 20.49 -16.15 10.49
CA ALA A 666 20.50 -17.28 9.56
C ALA A 666 20.51 -16.82 8.08
N ILE A 667 20.16 -15.56 7.80
CA ILE A 667 20.23 -14.98 6.45
C ILE A 667 21.49 -14.10 6.39
N PRO A 668 22.38 -14.30 5.40
CA PRO A 668 23.58 -13.48 5.24
C PRO A 668 23.28 -11.98 5.22
N LEU A 669 24.17 -11.17 5.80
CA LEU A 669 23.97 -9.72 5.91
C LEU A 669 23.73 -9.06 4.56
N LYS A 670 24.47 -9.49 3.52
CA LYS A 670 24.31 -9.02 2.13
C LYS A 670 22.87 -9.22 1.63
N GLY A 671 22.34 -10.45 1.74
CA GLY A 671 20.96 -10.75 1.35
C GLY A 671 19.93 -9.94 2.15
N ARG A 672 20.15 -9.73 3.45
CA ARG A 672 19.28 -8.87 4.27
C ARG A 672 19.32 -7.40 3.82
N ALA A 673 20.49 -6.89 3.46
CA ALA A 673 20.68 -5.52 2.97
C ALA A 673 20.02 -5.29 1.60
N GLU A 674 20.08 -6.26 0.69
CA GLU A 674 19.38 -6.20 -0.61
C GLU A 674 17.86 -6.30 -0.45
N ILE A 675 17.39 -7.12 0.50
CA ILE A 675 15.96 -7.14 0.86
C ILE A 675 15.52 -5.78 1.40
N LEU A 676 16.26 -5.20 2.35
CA LEU A 676 15.97 -3.85 2.86
C LEU A 676 15.93 -2.82 1.70
N SER A 677 16.90 -2.88 0.80
CA SER A 677 16.98 -1.97 -0.35
C SER A 677 15.79 -2.12 -1.29
N SER A 678 15.40 -3.35 -1.60
CA SER A 678 14.31 -3.65 -2.55
C SER A 678 12.91 -3.37 -2.02
N ILE A 679 12.69 -3.39 -0.71
CA ILE A 679 11.36 -3.17 -0.12
C ILE A 679 11.21 -1.82 0.59
N ALA A 680 12.21 -1.41 1.38
CA ALA A 680 12.11 -0.30 2.31
C ALA A 680 12.73 0.96 1.72
N LEU A 681 13.95 0.86 1.20
CA LEU A 681 14.61 2.00 0.57
C LEU A 681 13.89 2.37 -0.73
N SER A 682 13.51 1.40 -1.56
CA SER A 682 12.73 1.65 -2.78
C SER A 682 11.40 2.38 -2.51
N ALA A 683 10.71 2.07 -1.41
CA ALA A 683 9.50 2.75 -1.00
C ALA A 683 9.78 4.16 -0.46
N ALA A 684 10.90 4.35 0.26
CA ALA A 684 11.32 5.64 0.79
C ALA A 684 11.93 6.57 -0.25
N THR A 685 12.53 6.06 -1.33
CA THR A 685 13.15 6.86 -2.40
C THR A 685 12.23 7.07 -3.61
N HIS A 686 10.99 6.56 -3.55
CA HIS A 686 10.02 6.74 -4.62
C HIS A 686 9.68 8.24 -4.82
N ASN A 687 9.91 8.76 -6.03
CA ASN A 687 9.72 10.16 -6.44
C ASN A 687 10.56 11.20 -5.67
N THR A 688 11.62 10.80 -4.96
CA THR A 688 12.47 11.75 -4.22
C THR A 688 13.47 12.51 -5.11
N GLY A 689 13.55 12.15 -6.39
CA GLY A 689 14.46 12.79 -7.36
C GLY A 689 14.13 14.25 -7.64
N VAL A 690 12.91 14.70 -7.35
CA VAL A 690 12.45 16.10 -7.54
C VAL A 690 12.83 17.02 -6.39
N TRP A 691 13.38 16.49 -5.29
CA TRP A 691 13.64 17.28 -4.09
C TRP A 691 14.92 18.10 -4.20
N VAL A 692 14.90 19.30 -3.62
CA VAL A 692 16.10 20.06 -3.22
C VAL A 692 16.06 20.19 -1.69
N PRO A 693 16.80 19.37 -0.94
CA PRO A 693 16.75 19.40 0.52
C PRO A 693 17.53 20.58 1.09
N THR A 694 16.90 21.34 1.99
CA THR A 694 17.61 22.21 2.95
C THR A 694 18.35 21.36 3.99
N ASP A 695 19.40 21.90 4.63
CA ASP A 695 20.19 21.16 5.64
C ASP A 695 19.36 20.48 6.74
N PRO A 696 18.37 21.12 7.39
CA PRO A 696 17.55 20.47 8.42
C PRO A 696 16.70 19.30 7.88
N ALA A 697 16.33 19.35 6.60
CA ALA A 697 15.57 18.31 5.94
C ALA A 697 16.47 17.11 5.58
N LEU A 698 17.70 17.38 5.14
CA LEU A 698 18.71 16.37 4.87
C LEU A 698 19.11 15.61 6.16
N GLU A 699 19.16 16.30 7.29
CA GLU A 699 19.42 15.65 8.58
C GLU A 699 18.30 14.67 8.96
N LYS A 700 17.03 15.10 8.85
CA LYS A 700 15.88 14.22 9.11
C LYS A 700 15.83 13.02 8.17
N TRP A 701 16.13 13.22 6.89
CA TRP A 701 16.28 12.13 5.93
C TRP A 701 17.37 11.16 6.37
N THR A 702 18.53 11.67 6.74
CA THR A 702 19.68 10.89 7.21
C THR A 702 19.32 10.06 8.43
N GLN A 703 18.68 10.65 9.44
CA GLN A 703 18.21 9.95 10.64
C GLN A 703 17.19 8.85 10.29
N GLY A 704 16.24 9.14 9.40
CA GLY A 704 15.23 8.21 8.93
C GLY A 704 15.80 6.98 8.22
N ILE A 705 16.67 7.17 7.23
CA ILE A 705 17.34 6.07 6.53
C ILE A 705 18.23 5.28 7.50
N THR A 706 18.95 5.96 8.37
CA THR A 706 19.81 5.33 9.39
C THR A 706 19.00 4.42 10.32
N SER A 707 17.78 4.83 10.69
CA SER A 707 16.87 3.98 11.48
C SER A 707 16.49 2.68 10.77
N MET A 708 16.34 2.72 9.44
CA MET A 708 16.10 1.52 8.62
C MET A 708 17.35 0.65 8.51
N TYR A 709 18.54 1.24 8.37
CA TYR A 709 19.81 0.50 8.34
C TYR A 709 20.03 -0.27 9.66
N ARG A 710 19.68 0.34 10.79
CA ARG A 710 19.70 -0.31 12.11
C ARG A 710 18.78 -1.54 12.20
N MET A 711 17.80 -1.70 11.31
CA MET A 711 16.99 -2.93 11.27
C MET A 711 17.77 -4.17 10.80
N LEU A 712 18.96 -3.99 10.21
CA LEU A 712 19.87 -5.08 9.83
C LEU A 712 20.73 -5.56 11.00
N LEU A 713 20.85 -4.74 12.04
CA LEU A 713 21.63 -5.05 13.22
C LEU A 713 20.78 -5.81 14.25
N PRO A 714 21.41 -6.69 15.06
CA PRO A 714 20.76 -7.26 16.24
C PRO A 714 20.30 -6.14 17.18
N GLU A 715 19.16 -6.33 17.86
CA GLU A 715 18.81 -5.47 18.98
C GLU A 715 19.73 -5.79 20.16
N ASP A 716 20.80 -5.02 20.34
CA ASP A 716 21.51 -5.00 21.61
C ASP A 716 20.73 -4.13 22.60
N ARG A 717 19.72 -4.74 23.21
CA ARG A 717 18.89 -4.09 24.23
C ARG A 717 19.56 -4.06 25.62
N TRP A 718 20.77 -4.61 25.75
CA TRP A 718 21.36 -4.94 27.05
C TRP A 718 22.86 -4.58 27.20
N GLY A 719 23.51 -4.00 26.18
CA GLY A 719 24.86 -3.43 26.30
C GLY A 719 24.88 -2.15 27.15
N HIS A 720 25.85 -2.05 28.08
CA HIS A 720 25.97 -0.95 29.05
C HIS A 720 26.37 0.42 28.47
N HIS A 721 26.52 0.57 27.16
CA HIS A 721 26.61 1.86 26.48
C HIS A 721 26.09 1.69 25.05
N PRO A 722 24.93 2.26 24.66
CA PRO A 722 24.48 2.21 23.28
C PRO A 722 25.23 3.28 22.47
N ASP A 723 26.48 3.01 22.11
CA ASP A 723 27.16 3.72 21.03
C ASP A 723 26.45 3.35 19.73
N PHE A 724 25.39 4.10 19.40
CA PHE A 724 24.70 3.91 18.13
C PHE A 724 25.64 4.34 17.00
N PRO A 725 26.03 3.43 16.10
CA PRO A 725 26.90 3.78 14.99
C PRO A 725 26.28 4.93 14.17
N GLY A 726 27.12 5.88 13.80
CA GLY A 726 26.74 7.01 12.95
C GLY A 726 26.35 6.56 11.54
N PRO A 727 25.75 7.45 10.72
CA PRO A 727 25.33 7.11 9.36
C PRO A 727 26.48 6.62 8.48
N ALA A 728 27.67 7.24 8.60
CA ALA A 728 28.88 6.84 7.89
C ALA A 728 29.33 5.42 8.28
N GLU A 729 29.31 5.12 9.58
CA GLU A 729 29.75 3.84 10.14
C GLU A 729 28.81 2.71 9.70
N LEU A 730 27.50 2.95 9.77
CA LEU A 730 26.49 2.00 9.31
C LEU A 730 26.57 1.77 7.81
N SER A 731 26.69 2.83 7.01
CA SER A 731 26.79 2.72 5.56
C SER A 731 28.00 1.88 5.16
N GLY A 732 29.16 2.13 5.78
CA GLY A 732 30.38 1.36 5.56
C GLY A 732 30.28 -0.09 6.04
N ALA A 733 29.77 -0.33 7.25
CA ALA A 733 29.66 -1.68 7.84
C ALA A 733 28.63 -2.56 7.12
N LEU A 734 27.57 -1.96 6.57
CA LEU A 734 26.47 -2.67 5.90
C LEU A 734 26.64 -2.73 4.38
N LEU A 735 27.68 -2.07 3.82
CA LEU A 735 27.87 -1.89 2.39
C LEU A 735 26.65 -1.25 1.70
N LEU A 736 26.02 -0.30 2.38
CA LEU A 736 24.87 0.44 1.88
C LEU A 736 25.26 1.89 1.56
N PRO A 737 24.60 2.53 0.57
CA PRO A 737 24.89 3.93 0.25
C PRO A 737 24.65 4.85 1.45
N MET A 738 25.44 5.92 1.57
CA MET A 738 25.15 7.00 2.51
C MET A 738 23.74 7.56 2.24
N PRO A 739 22.95 7.95 3.26
CA PRO A 739 21.61 8.50 3.04
C PRO A 739 21.56 9.66 2.05
N ALA A 740 22.52 10.59 2.09
CA ALA A 740 22.62 11.68 1.11
C ALA A 740 22.89 11.17 -0.32
N ALA A 741 23.72 10.14 -0.47
CA ALA A 741 24.03 9.54 -1.78
C ALA A 741 22.81 8.85 -2.42
N LEU A 742 21.80 8.45 -1.63
CA LEU A 742 20.52 7.96 -2.19
C LEU A 742 19.78 9.09 -2.93
N LEU A 743 19.74 10.30 -2.35
CA LEU A 743 19.09 11.45 -3.00
C LEU A 743 19.82 11.88 -4.27
N VAL A 744 21.16 11.91 -4.22
CA VAL A 744 22.02 12.13 -5.41
C VAL A 744 21.66 11.13 -6.51
N ALA A 745 21.55 9.86 -6.16
CA ALA A 745 21.24 8.82 -7.12
C ALA A 745 19.85 8.98 -7.76
N GLU A 746 18.82 9.28 -6.97
CA GLU A 746 17.47 9.48 -7.53
C GLU A 746 17.36 10.75 -8.37
N ARG A 747 18.05 11.83 -7.97
CA ARG A 747 18.03 13.10 -8.70
C ARG A 747 18.77 13.02 -10.03
N ILE A 748 19.94 12.37 -10.08
CA ILE A 748 20.63 12.09 -11.36
C ILE A 748 19.80 11.16 -12.26
N ARG A 749 19.14 10.14 -11.70
CA ARG A 749 18.25 9.28 -12.50
C ARG A 749 17.04 10.03 -13.03
N HIS A 750 16.49 10.96 -12.26
CA HIS A 750 15.39 11.82 -12.70
C HIS A 750 15.86 12.77 -13.80
N PHE A 751 17.02 13.41 -13.63
CA PHE A 751 17.66 14.25 -14.65
C PHE A 751 17.88 13.53 -15.98
N LEU A 752 18.51 12.36 -15.96
CA LEU A 752 18.72 11.56 -17.17
C LEU A 752 17.39 11.11 -17.81
N ARG A 753 16.32 10.98 -17.01
CA ARG A 753 14.99 10.66 -17.52
C ARG A 753 14.36 11.85 -18.24
N ILE A 754 14.45 13.06 -17.68
CA ILE A 754 13.97 14.29 -18.35
C ILE A 754 14.60 14.42 -19.73
N VAL A 755 15.92 14.24 -19.82
CA VAL A 755 16.67 14.32 -21.09
C VAL A 755 16.25 13.21 -22.06
N ARG A 756 16.09 11.98 -21.58
CA ARG A 756 15.66 10.85 -22.42
C ARG A 756 14.25 11.03 -22.97
N ASP A 757 13.35 11.59 -22.18
CA ASP A 757 11.93 11.73 -22.52
C ASP A 757 11.63 13.03 -23.31
N ASP A 758 12.66 13.85 -23.61
CA ASP A 758 12.56 15.16 -24.30
C ASP A 758 11.42 16.06 -23.77
N ASN A 759 11.29 16.13 -22.44
CA ASN A 759 10.23 16.94 -21.82
C ASN A 759 10.61 18.43 -21.82
N ARG A 760 10.40 19.08 -22.97
CA ARG A 760 10.76 20.48 -23.20
C ARG A 760 10.07 21.45 -22.25
N PHE A 761 8.79 21.23 -21.95
CA PHE A 761 8.03 22.10 -21.04
C PHE A 761 8.62 22.13 -19.63
N LEU A 762 8.98 20.97 -19.08
CA LEU A 762 9.66 20.90 -17.79
C LEU A 762 11.07 21.50 -17.89
N TRP A 763 11.78 21.20 -18.97
CA TRP A 763 13.15 21.66 -19.17
C TRP A 763 13.25 23.20 -19.16
N GLU A 764 12.40 23.88 -19.91
CA GLU A 764 12.37 25.35 -19.99
C GLU A 764 12.11 26.01 -18.62
N LEU A 765 11.15 25.47 -17.85
CA LEU A 765 10.91 25.95 -16.48
C LEU A 765 12.11 25.73 -15.56
N LEU A 766 12.80 24.60 -15.69
CA LEU A 766 13.96 24.29 -14.87
C LEU A 766 15.12 25.25 -15.17
N CYS A 767 15.38 25.53 -16.45
CA CYS A 767 16.38 26.52 -16.87
C CYS A 767 16.07 27.91 -16.31
N MET A 768 14.83 28.38 -16.48
CA MET A 768 14.41 29.68 -15.96
C MET A 768 14.54 29.78 -14.43
N HIS A 769 14.13 28.73 -13.70
CA HIS A 769 14.25 28.74 -12.24
C HIS A 769 15.71 28.79 -11.79
N ALA A 770 16.60 28.13 -12.54
CA ALA A 770 18.02 28.12 -12.23
C ALA A 770 18.70 29.46 -12.52
N GLU A 771 18.21 30.26 -13.46
CA GLU A 771 18.66 31.65 -13.65
C GLU A 771 18.26 32.54 -12.47
N LEU A 772 17.06 32.33 -11.92
CA LEU A 772 16.49 33.20 -10.88
C LEU A 772 16.85 32.79 -9.44
N SER A 773 17.31 31.57 -9.20
CA SER A 773 17.50 31.03 -7.84
C SER A 773 18.76 30.18 -7.70
N GLU A 774 19.55 30.45 -6.66
CA GLU A 774 20.70 29.62 -6.24
C GLU A 774 20.28 28.24 -5.72
N ASP A 775 19.07 28.15 -5.16
CA ASP A 775 18.50 26.91 -4.62
C ASP A 775 17.73 26.10 -5.68
N ALA A 776 17.92 26.42 -6.96
CA ALA A 776 17.25 25.71 -8.04
C ALA A 776 17.70 24.26 -8.18
N TRP A 777 16.77 23.42 -8.63
CA TRP A 777 17.00 21.99 -8.76
C TRP A 777 18.12 21.64 -9.75
N LEU A 778 18.23 22.34 -10.89
CA LEU A 778 19.34 22.11 -11.84
C LEU A 778 20.71 22.42 -11.24
N ARG A 779 20.82 23.47 -10.42
CA ARG A 779 22.06 23.78 -9.70
C ARG A 779 22.40 22.68 -8.70
N GLN A 780 21.40 22.06 -8.07
CA GLN A 780 21.61 20.88 -7.22
C GLN A 780 22.05 19.64 -8.03
N VAL A 781 21.50 19.40 -9.22
CA VAL A 781 21.96 18.33 -10.12
C VAL A 781 23.42 18.53 -10.51
N HIS A 782 23.82 19.77 -10.75
CA HIS A 782 25.20 20.11 -11.06
C HIS A 782 26.15 19.77 -9.90
N LYS A 783 25.81 20.14 -8.67
CA LYS A 783 26.53 19.70 -7.45
C LYS A 783 26.60 18.17 -7.33
N ASP A 784 25.49 17.49 -7.62
CA ASP A 784 25.40 16.03 -7.58
C ASP A 784 26.29 15.35 -8.65
N LEU A 785 26.42 15.92 -9.85
CA LEU A 785 27.35 15.47 -10.88
C LEU A 785 28.81 15.71 -10.45
N GLY A 786 29.09 16.80 -9.72
CA GLY A 786 30.38 17.04 -9.09
C GLY A 786 30.76 15.91 -8.13
N PHE A 787 29.83 15.49 -7.26
CA PHE A 787 30.02 14.31 -6.40
C PHE A 787 30.30 13.04 -7.23
N VAL A 788 29.56 12.81 -8.33
CA VAL A 788 29.82 11.63 -9.17
C VAL A 788 31.21 11.67 -9.81
N ALA A 789 31.65 12.83 -10.28
CA ALA A 789 32.95 12.99 -10.90
C ALA A 789 34.12 12.83 -9.91
N GLU A 790 33.96 13.33 -8.68
CA GLU A 790 34.94 13.14 -7.59
C GLU A 790 35.19 11.66 -7.30
N TRP A 791 34.13 10.85 -7.28
CA TRP A 791 34.18 9.43 -6.91
C TRP A 791 34.21 8.47 -8.10
N ALA A 792 34.23 8.96 -9.33
CA ALA A 792 34.40 8.16 -10.54
C ALA A 792 35.14 8.93 -11.67
N PRO A 793 36.32 9.52 -11.38
CA PRO A 793 37.01 10.43 -12.30
C PRO A 793 37.44 9.77 -13.61
N GLU A 794 37.64 8.45 -13.59
CA GLU A 794 38.01 7.66 -14.77
C GLU A 794 36.88 7.54 -15.81
N ILE A 795 35.63 7.68 -15.36
CA ILE A 795 34.45 7.61 -16.25
C ILE A 795 33.95 9.03 -16.56
N LEU A 796 33.79 9.84 -15.51
CA LEU A 796 33.31 11.21 -15.61
C LEU A 796 34.35 12.14 -14.99
N ARG A 797 35.15 12.78 -15.82
CA ARG A 797 36.24 13.65 -15.39
C ARG A 797 35.69 14.89 -14.63
N PRO A 798 36.24 15.23 -13.45
CA PRO A 798 35.85 16.43 -12.71
C PRO A 798 35.97 17.71 -13.54
N GLU A 799 36.97 17.81 -14.42
CA GLU A 799 37.20 18.96 -15.28
C GLU A 799 36.10 19.12 -16.33
N VAL A 800 35.49 18.01 -16.78
CA VAL A 800 34.38 18.05 -17.76
C VAL A 800 33.10 18.53 -17.07
N VAL A 801 32.84 18.09 -15.85
CA VAL A 801 31.70 18.60 -15.06
C VAL A 801 31.96 20.04 -14.60
N LYS A 802 33.23 20.37 -14.33
CA LYS A 802 33.65 21.71 -13.93
C LYS A 802 33.60 22.72 -15.08
N ALA A 803 33.96 22.28 -16.29
CA ALA A 803 33.78 23.06 -17.51
C ALA A 803 32.29 23.25 -17.81
N ALA A 804 31.49 22.18 -17.66
CA ALA A 804 30.03 22.24 -17.72
C ALA A 804 29.38 22.98 -16.52
N CYS A 805 30.16 23.58 -15.61
CA CYS A 805 29.64 24.52 -14.60
C CYS A 805 29.21 25.87 -15.20
N GLY A 806 29.57 26.16 -16.46
CA GLY A 806 29.38 27.47 -17.06
C GLY A 806 27.98 27.72 -17.61
N SER A 807 27.32 26.69 -18.14
CA SER A 807 26.04 26.84 -18.85
C SER A 807 25.15 25.58 -18.81
N TYR A 808 23.83 25.76 -18.97
CA TYR A 808 22.87 24.65 -19.02
C TYR A 808 23.04 23.80 -20.29
N GLU A 809 23.45 24.43 -21.38
CA GLU A 809 23.70 23.82 -22.69
C GLU A 809 24.82 22.78 -22.59
N GLU A 810 25.87 23.06 -21.82
CA GLU A 810 26.97 22.13 -21.59
C GLU A 810 26.55 20.94 -20.71
N LEU A 811 25.71 21.17 -19.70
CA LEU A 811 25.12 20.10 -18.88
C LEU A 811 24.19 19.20 -19.72
N LEU A 812 23.42 19.80 -20.62
CA LEU A 812 22.55 19.08 -21.55
C LEU A 812 23.36 18.26 -22.55
N ALA A 813 24.39 18.85 -23.15
CA ALA A 813 25.29 18.15 -24.08
C ALA A 813 25.96 16.96 -23.38
N LEU A 814 26.43 17.15 -22.14
CA LEU A 814 26.98 16.08 -21.32
C LEU A 814 25.96 14.96 -21.08
N ALA A 815 24.74 15.31 -20.68
CA ALA A 815 23.70 14.33 -20.39
C ALA A 815 23.26 13.56 -21.64
N THR A 816 23.06 14.25 -22.76
CA THR A 816 22.58 13.68 -24.02
C THR A 816 23.62 12.77 -24.65
N ALA A 817 24.87 13.24 -24.77
CA ALA A 817 25.94 12.47 -25.40
C ALA A 817 26.48 11.34 -24.50
N LYS A 818 26.37 11.48 -23.18
CA LYS A 818 27.04 10.59 -22.21
C LYS A 818 26.10 9.95 -21.18
N ALA A 819 24.78 9.89 -21.38
CA ALA A 819 23.84 9.28 -20.43
C ALA A 819 24.25 7.87 -19.91
N PRO A 820 24.69 6.92 -20.77
CA PRO A 820 25.16 5.61 -20.30
C PRO A 820 26.42 5.70 -19.43
N CYS A 821 27.30 6.65 -19.77
CA CYS A 821 28.53 6.94 -19.04
C CYS A 821 28.21 7.56 -17.66
N VAL A 822 27.32 8.55 -17.58
CA VAL A 822 26.85 9.14 -16.31
C VAL A 822 26.19 8.07 -15.43
N THR A 823 25.37 7.18 -16.00
CA THR A 823 24.76 6.07 -15.25
C THR A 823 25.81 5.10 -14.69
N ARG A 824 26.85 4.80 -15.48
CA ARG A 824 27.96 3.94 -15.06
C ARG A 824 28.81 4.62 -13.98
N ALA A 825 29.13 5.90 -14.17
CA ALA A 825 29.86 6.74 -13.22
C ALA A 825 29.13 6.79 -11.89
N LEU A 826 27.81 7.07 -11.87
CA LEU A 826 27.00 7.09 -10.65
C LEU A 826 27.09 5.77 -9.87
N LYS A 827 26.96 4.63 -10.57
CA LYS A 827 27.08 3.30 -9.95
C LYS A 827 28.49 3.05 -9.40
N GLN A 828 29.53 3.58 -10.03
CA GLN A 828 30.90 3.46 -9.57
C GLN A 828 31.17 4.39 -8.39
N ALA A 829 30.75 5.65 -8.46
CA ALA A 829 30.86 6.66 -7.42
C ALA A 829 30.26 6.18 -6.10
N ILE A 830 29.01 5.69 -6.13
CA ILE A 830 28.37 5.13 -4.93
C ILE A 830 29.16 3.94 -4.37
N ARG A 831 29.68 3.06 -5.24
CA ARG A 831 30.49 1.90 -4.82
C ARG A 831 31.82 2.33 -4.18
N GLN A 832 32.55 3.26 -4.79
CA GLN A 832 33.84 3.76 -4.27
C GLN A 832 33.65 4.54 -2.97
N HIS A 833 32.64 5.42 -2.91
CA HIS A 833 32.28 6.13 -1.69
C HIS A 833 31.95 5.15 -0.54
N THR A 834 31.13 4.14 -0.81
CA THR A 834 30.77 3.12 0.19
C THR A 834 31.99 2.29 0.60
N ALA A 835 32.91 1.96 -0.33
CA ALA A 835 34.15 1.26 -0.02
C ALA A 835 35.08 2.08 0.89
N LYS A 836 35.21 3.39 0.66
CA LYS A 836 35.97 4.28 1.55
C LYS A 836 35.33 4.38 2.94
N LEU A 837 33.99 4.43 3.02
CA LEU A 837 33.27 4.34 4.30
C LEU A 837 33.49 2.98 5.01
N GLN A 838 33.58 1.88 4.26
CA GLN A 838 33.88 0.56 4.83
C GLN A 838 35.28 0.50 5.44
N GLN A 839 36.28 1.06 4.76
CA GLN A 839 37.65 1.17 5.29
C GLN A 839 37.65 2.00 6.57
N TRP A 840 36.98 3.15 6.55
CA TRP A 840 36.83 4.02 7.72
C TRP A 840 36.11 3.31 8.89
N ALA A 841 34.98 2.66 8.64
CA ALA A 841 34.23 1.92 9.67
C ALA A 841 35.07 0.78 10.27
N THR A 842 35.85 0.08 9.43
CA THR A 842 36.76 -0.98 9.88
C THR A 842 37.88 -0.43 10.76
N PHE A 843 38.45 0.73 10.38
CA PHE A 843 39.41 1.47 11.21
C PHE A 843 38.80 1.87 12.55
N GLN A 844 37.59 2.43 12.56
CA GLN A 844 36.87 2.81 13.78
C GLN A 844 36.63 1.63 14.73
N LEU A 845 36.22 0.48 14.18
CA LEU A 845 36.05 -0.75 14.97
C LEU A 845 37.36 -1.25 15.57
N ARG A 846 38.48 -1.15 14.84
CA ARG A 846 39.82 -1.50 15.35
C ARG A 846 40.27 -0.52 16.44
N ALA A 847 40.08 0.78 16.23
CA ALA A 847 40.41 1.82 17.21
C ALA A 847 39.65 1.60 18.53
N ARG A 848 38.32 1.37 18.47
CA ARG A 848 37.51 1.06 19.66
C ARG A 848 37.97 -0.21 20.39
N LYS A 849 38.36 -1.26 19.67
CA LYS A 849 38.91 -2.49 20.26
C LYS A 849 40.25 -2.25 21.00
N LEU A 850 41.00 -1.25 20.58
CA LEU A 850 42.26 -0.84 21.21
C LEU A 850 42.05 0.21 22.33
N GLY A 851 40.81 0.49 22.72
CA GLY A 851 40.49 1.52 23.72
C GLY A 851 40.66 2.95 23.22
N LEU A 852 41.02 3.14 21.95
CA LEU A 852 41.11 4.44 21.32
C LEU A 852 39.69 4.91 20.98
N ARG A 853 39.16 5.82 21.80
CA ARG A 853 37.93 6.52 21.45
C ARG A 853 38.24 7.45 20.28
N PRO A 854 37.50 7.39 19.16
CA PRO A 854 37.66 8.38 18.12
C PRO A 854 37.42 9.78 18.71
N PRO A 855 38.10 10.82 18.18
CA PRO A 855 37.72 12.18 18.52
C PRO A 855 36.22 12.34 18.26
N PRO A 856 35.44 12.95 19.18
CA PRO A 856 34.03 13.19 18.93
C PRO A 856 33.92 13.90 17.58
N GLN A 857 33.10 13.36 16.68
CA GLN A 857 32.71 14.12 15.50
C GLN A 857 32.03 15.37 16.04
N VAL A 858 32.72 16.51 15.97
CA VAL A 858 32.14 17.82 16.24
C VAL A 858 30.94 17.92 15.30
N PRO A 859 29.69 18.01 15.78
CA PRO A 859 28.59 18.32 14.90
C PRO A 859 28.85 19.71 14.36
N THR A 860 29.19 19.76 13.08
CA THR A 860 29.18 20.98 12.30
C THR A 860 27.74 21.47 12.24
N GLY A 861 27.41 22.50 13.03
CA GLY A 861 26.39 23.48 12.63
C GLY A 861 25.37 23.95 13.66
N ALA A 862 25.11 23.24 14.75
CA ALA A 862 24.13 23.70 15.74
C ALA A 862 24.70 23.63 17.16
N LYS A 863 25.18 24.78 17.64
CA LYS A 863 25.47 25.01 19.05
C LYS A 863 24.12 25.20 19.76
N HIS A 864 23.76 24.28 20.65
CA HIS A 864 22.57 24.42 21.50
C HIS A 864 23.01 24.94 22.87
N PRO A 865 23.06 26.27 23.08
CA PRO A 865 23.39 26.81 24.39
C PRO A 865 22.35 26.34 25.40
N CYS A 866 22.82 25.96 26.59
CA CYS A 866 21.94 25.94 27.75
C CYS A 866 21.52 27.38 28.04
N TRP A 867 20.24 27.58 28.29
CA TRP A 867 19.73 28.90 28.65
C TRP A 867 19.81 29.15 30.17
N MET A 868 20.21 28.15 30.95
CA MET A 868 20.35 28.20 32.41
C MET A 868 21.81 28.25 32.87
N CYS A 869 22.77 28.06 31.96
CA CYS A 869 24.19 28.28 32.20
C CYS A 869 24.95 28.48 30.88
N ASP A 870 26.21 28.92 30.94
CA ASP A 870 27.01 29.21 29.75
C ASP A 870 27.52 27.97 28.98
N GLN A 871 26.99 26.79 29.27
CA GLN A 871 27.40 25.54 28.63
C GLN A 871 26.67 25.35 27.30
N VAL A 872 27.41 24.97 26.25
CA VAL A 872 26.87 24.81 24.89
C VAL A 872 27.00 23.37 24.43
N PHE A 873 25.89 22.80 23.97
CA PHE A 873 25.81 21.38 23.66
C PHE A 873 25.75 21.08 22.16
N PRO A 874 26.35 19.96 21.75
CA PRO A 874 26.40 19.53 20.35
C PRO A 874 25.06 19.01 19.79
N SER A 875 24.07 18.71 20.63
CA SER A 875 22.73 18.30 20.19
C SER A 875 21.67 18.58 21.25
N THR A 876 20.41 18.68 20.83
CA THR A 876 19.26 18.83 21.75
C THR A 876 19.12 17.69 22.75
N SER A 877 19.60 16.47 22.42
CA SER A 877 19.60 15.34 23.35
C SER A 877 20.67 15.47 24.43
N HIS A 878 21.84 16.02 24.11
CA HIS A 878 22.87 16.32 25.11
C HIS A 878 22.47 17.53 25.97
N LEU A 879 21.84 18.55 25.38
CA LEU A 879 21.26 19.66 26.13
C LEU A 879 20.17 19.16 27.09
N ALA A 880 19.25 18.30 26.64
CA ALA A 880 18.22 17.74 27.50
C ALA A 880 18.79 16.86 28.63
N ALA A 881 19.82 16.06 28.35
CA ALA A 881 20.52 15.29 29.38
C ALA A 881 21.22 16.20 30.40
N HIS A 882 21.89 17.25 29.93
CA HIS A 882 22.53 18.26 30.77
C HIS A 882 21.51 18.99 31.66
N ILE A 883 20.42 19.50 31.08
CA ILE A 883 19.33 20.14 31.83
C ILE A 883 18.76 19.18 32.87
N GLN A 884 18.62 17.91 32.53
CA GLN A 884 18.13 16.89 33.47
C GLN A 884 19.10 16.61 34.63
N THR A 885 20.41 16.68 34.39
CA THR A 885 21.45 16.35 35.39
C THR A 885 21.95 17.55 36.19
N VAL A 886 21.94 18.75 35.61
CA VAL A 886 22.56 19.97 36.16
C VAL A 886 21.50 21.00 36.58
N HIS A 887 20.33 21.01 35.93
CA HIS A 887 19.25 21.97 36.17
C HIS A 887 17.97 21.31 36.71
N GLU A 888 18.08 20.10 37.26
CA GLU A 888 17.05 19.41 38.05
C GLU A 888 15.63 19.30 37.45
N TYR A 889 15.47 19.35 36.12
CA TYR A 889 14.17 19.20 35.41
C TYR A 889 13.34 17.95 35.80
N SER A 890 13.98 16.96 36.42
CA SER A 890 13.31 15.82 37.03
C SER A 890 12.40 16.16 38.23
N GLN A 891 12.50 17.34 38.84
CA GLN A 891 11.63 17.75 39.96
C GLN A 891 10.19 18.02 39.51
N LEU A 892 9.97 18.74 38.41
CA LEU A 892 8.63 18.98 37.86
C LEU A 892 7.95 17.67 37.46
N ALA A 893 8.66 16.77 36.78
CA ALA A 893 8.12 15.47 36.39
C ALA A 893 7.82 14.55 37.60
N ARG A 894 8.52 14.70 38.74
CA ARG A 894 8.27 13.95 39.99
C ARG A 894 6.92 14.30 40.61
N GLN A 895 6.44 15.53 40.48
CA GLN A 895 5.13 15.95 41.00
C GLN A 895 3.95 15.17 40.39
N TYR A 896 4.17 14.51 39.24
CA TYR A 896 3.14 13.76 38.49
C TYR A 896 3.37 12.25 38.48
N THR A 897 4.40 11.74 39.16
CA THR A 897 4.59 10.28 39.32
C THR A 897 3.78 9.72 40.48
N GLY A 898 3.67 10.46 41.60
CA GLY A 898 2.83 10.11 42.76
C GLY A 898 3.04 8.68 43.28
N GLY A 899 4.30 8.19 43.31
CA GLY A 899 4.64 6.82 43.71
C GLY A 899 4.15 5.71 42.78
N CYS A 900 3.47 6.04 41.67
CA CYS A 900 2.92 5.06 40.75
C CYS A 900 3.98 4.51 39.77
N THR A 901 3.72 3.32 39.24
CA THR A 901 4.53 2.71 38.15
C THR A 901 3.84 2.83 36.80
N THR A 902 2.60 3.33 36.74
CA THR A 902 1.80 3.46 35.50
C THR A 902 1.57 4.92 35.12
N CYS A 903 1.87 5.27 33.87
CA CYS A 903 1.61 6.61 33.34
C CYS A 903 0.10 6.82 33.15
N ARG A 904 -0.48 7.81 33.84
CA ARG A 904 -1.92 8.12 33.76
C ARG A 904 -2.35 8.71 32.39
N ALA A 905 -1.42 9.24 31.59
CA ALA A 905 -1.70 9.74 30.25
C ALA A 905 -1.74 8.64 29.19
N CYS A 906 -0.70 7.78 29.10
CA CYS A 906 -0.61 6.74 28.06
C CYS A 906 -1.04 5.34 28.53
N LEU A 907 -1.38 5.20 29.82
CA LEU A 907 -1.73 3.95 30.49
C LEU A 907 -0.66 2.86 30.41
N LYS A 908 0.61 3.19 30.16
CA LYS A 908 1.71 2.20 30.19
C LYS A 908 2.21 2.03 31.62
N ASN A 909 2.23 0.79 32.10
CA ASN A 909 2.91 0.38 33.32
C ASN A 909 4.40 0.18 33.00
N PHE A 910 5.26 0.93 33.68
CA PHE A 910 6.72 0.92 33.57
C PHE A 910 7.39 0.04 34.64
N TRP A 911 6.59 -0.56 35.53
CA TRP A 911 6.97 -1.51 36.59
C TRP A 911 7.88 -0.93 37.69
N ASP A 912 8.35 0.30 37.49
CA ASP A 912 9.31 1.01 38.33
C ASP A 912 9.05 2.52 38.21
N SER A 913 9.04 3.22 39.34
CA SER A 913 8.73 4.64 39.43
C SER A 913 9.81 5.51 38.79
N ASP A 914 11.09 5.12 38.86
CA ASP A 914 12.19 5.81 38.17
C ASP A 914 12.10 5.68 36.64
N ARG A 915 11.58 4.56 36.14
CA ARG A 915 11.29 4.39 34.71
C ARG A 915 10.09 5.23 34.27
N LEU A 916 9.07 5.37 35.11
CA LEU A 916 7.97 6.31 34.85
C LEU A 916 8.48 7.75 34.86
N LEU A 917 9.32 8.12 35.83
CA LEU A 917 9.92 9.45 35.92
C LEU A 917 10.74 9.77 34.66
N ARG A 918 11.60 8.84 34.21
CA ARG A 918 12.34 8.99 32.95
C ARG A 918 11.45 9.03 31.71
N HIS A 919 10.27 8.41 31.74
CA HIS A 919 9.29 8.52 30.66
C HIS A 919 8.70 9.93 30.59
N LEU A 920 8.26 10.48 31.73
CA LEU A 920 7.67 11.82 31.81
C LEU A 920 8.70 12.93 31.57
N ALA A 921 9.91 12.79 32.11
CA ALA A 921 11.00 13.76 31.98
C ALA A 921 11.64 13.78 30.57
N ARG A 922 11.29 12.83 29.68
CA ARG A 922 11.78 12.85 28.29
C ARG A 922 10.98 13.86 27.48
N SER A 923 11.70 14.83 26.92
CA SER A 923 11.24 15.91 26.01
C SER A 923 10.60 15.46 24.69
N ASN A 924 10.37 14.16 24.51
CA ASN A 924 9.77 13.56 23.31
C ASN A 924 8.45 12.84 23.62
N THR A 925 7.90 13.02 24.82
CA THR A 925 6.64 12.42 25.22
C THR A 925 5.61 13.52 25.50
N GLY A 926 4.46 13.43 24.84
CA GLY A 926 3.30 14.27 25.13
C GLY A 926 2.67 14.03 26.50
N CYS A 927 3.18 13.07 27.27
CA CYS A 927 2.52 12.60 28.48
C CYS A 927 2.62 13.60 29.64
N LEU A 928 3.73 14.31 29.80
CA LEU A 928 3.87 15.30 30.88
C LEU A 928 2.98 16.55 30.65
N PRO A 929 2.94 17.17 29.44
CA PRO A 929 1.96 18.22 29.13
C PRO A 929 0.51 17.78 29.33
N PHE A 930 0.16 16.56 28.93
CA PHE A 930 -1.18 16.01 29.18
C PHE A 930 -1.49 15.91 30.68
N LEU A 931 -0.52 15.50 31.51
CA LEU A 931 -0.74 15.38 32.96
C LEU A 931 -0.84 16.73 33.65
N LEU A 932 -0.04 17.72 33.25
CA LEU A 932 -0.11 19.11 33.72
C LEU A 932 -1.51 19.72 33.51
N ALA A 933 -2.15 19.37 32.41
CA ALA A 933 -3.48 19.86 32.06
C ALA A 933 -4.61 19.21 32.90
N VAL A 934 -4.46 17.93 33.23
CA VAL A 934 -5.58 17.06 33.64
C VAL A 934 -5.50 16.59 35.09
N VAL A 935 -4.30 16.58 35.69
CA VAL A 935 -4.05 16.00 37.00
C VAL A 935 -3.43 17.06 37.91
N PRO A 936 -3.96 17.29 39.13
CA PRO A 936 -3.31 18.19 40.07
C PRO A 936 -1.96 17.62 40.54
N PRO A 937 -0.96 18.47 40.82
CA PRO A 937 0.32 18.02 41.38
C PRO A 937 0.07 17.34 42.73
N THR A 938 0.72 16.21 42.98
CA THR A 938 0.62 15.53 44.28
C THR A 938 1.62 16.14 45.27
N ASP A 939 1.17 16.50 46.47
CA ASP A 939 2.05 16.86 47.58
C ASP A 939 3.03 15.71 47.85
N ALA A 940 4.31 16.03 47.87
CA ALA A 940 5.38 15.06 48.02
C ALA A 940 5.37 14.46 49.43
N HIS A 941 4.53 13.44 49.66
CA HIS A 941 4.54 12.66 50.89
C HIS A 941 4.99 11.21 50.66
N GLU A 942 6.01 10.86 51.45
CA GLU A 942 6.59 9.56 51.79
C GLU A 942 6.73 8.51 50.67
N TRP A 943 7.97 8.43 50.18
CA TRP A 943 8.49 7.35 49.35
C TRP A 943 8.51 6.03 50.14
N VAL A 944 7.66 5.08 49.73
CA VAL A 944 7.78 3.67 50.15
C VAL A 944 8.26 2.85 48.95
N PRO A 945 9.47 2.28 48.98
CA PRO A 945 9.97 1.44 47.90
C PRO A 945 9.23 0.09 47.89
N ASP A 946 8.34 -0.10 46.93
CA ASP A 946 7.75 -1.42 46.68
C ASP A 946 8.72 -2.23 45.79
N ALA A 947 9.64 -2.95 46.43
CA ALA A 947 10.60 -3.82 45.78
C ALA A 947 9.92 -5.11 45.28
N GLY A 948 9.20 -5.02 44.16
CA GLY A 948 8.73 -6.17 43.39
C GLY A 948 9.78 -6.66 42.37
N PRO A 949 9.88 -7.97 42.07
CA PRO A 949 10.94 -8.59 41.25
C PRO A 949 10.82 -8.33 39.72
N ALA A 950 10.25 -7.20 39.30
CA ALA A 950 9.81 -6.95 37.92
C ALA A 950 10.53 -5.79 37.21
N THR A 951 11.69 -5.34 37.70
CA THR A 951 12.46 -4.22 37.10
C THR A 951 12.90 -4.46 35.63
N HIS A 952 12.80 -5.70 35.13
CA HIS A 952 13.28 -6.14 33.81
C HIS A 952 12.20 -6.19 32.71
N TRP A 953 10.93 -5.94 33.03
CA TRP A 953 9.82 -6.14 32.09
C TRP A 953 9.61 -4.91 31.18
N PRO A 954 9.26 -5.09 29.88
CA PRO A 954 8.98 -3.97 28.99
C PRO A 954 7.69 -3.25 29.43
N PRO A 955 7.54 -1.93 29.19
CA PRO A 955 6.33 -1.24 29.59
C PRO A 955 5.10 -1.82 28.90
N VAL A 956 4.09 -2.24 29.66
CA VAL A 956 2.86 -2.84 29.12
C VAL A 956 1.71 -1.86 29.31
N ARG A 957 0.91 -1.66 28.27
CA ARG A 957 -0.28 -0.82 28.37
C ARG A 957 -1.36 -1.53 29.18
N ALA A 958 -1.79 -0.91 30.27
CA ALA A 958 -2.91 -1.33 31.09
C ALA A 958 -4.23 -1.25 30.30
N SER A 959 -5.20 -2.07 30.69
CA SER A 959 -6.53 -2.14 30.09
C SER A 959 -7.32 -0.86 30.37
N GLY A 960 -7.76 -0.16 29.33
CA GLY A 960 -8.62 1.02 29.47
C GLY A 960 -8.59 1.96 28.25
N PRO A 961 -9.67 2.73 27.99
CA PRO A 961 -9.66 3.79 26.99
C PRO A 961 -8.71 4.93 27.40
N LEU A 962 -8.03 5.56 26.44
CA LEU A 962 -7.30 6.81 26.72
C LEU A 962 -8.34 7.92 26.88
N ARG A 963 -8.20 8.76 27.90
CA ARG A 963 -9.03 9.95 28.04
C ARG A 963 -8.71 10.91 26.88
N PRO A 964 -9.71 11.37 26.11
CA PRO A 964 -9.49 12.40 25.09
C PRO A 964 -9.07 13.72 25.76
N PHE A 965 -8.24 14.51 25.08
CA PHE A 965 -7.87 15.86 25.52
C PHE A 965 -8.96 16.84 25.07
N THR A 966 -9.53 17.60 26.01
CA THR A 966 -10.67 18.50 25.78
C THR A 966 -10.23 19.97 25.71
N GLN A 967 -11.13 20.87 25.29
CA GLN A 967 -10.84 22.32 25.28
C GLN A 967 -10.67 22.90 26.69
N GLU A 968 -11.40 22.38 27.68
CA GLU A 968 -11.22 22.75 29.09
C GLU A 968 -9.84 22.33 29.61
N ASP A 969 -9.34 21.15 29.20
CA ASP A 969 -7.98 20.72 29.55
C ASP A 969 -6.91 21.65 28.93
N ALA A 970 -7.17 22.21 27.73
CA ALA A 970 -6.28 23.19 27.12
C ALA A 970 -6.23 24.48 27.94
N ALA A 971 -7.38 25.00 28.38
CA ALA A 971 -7.44 26.19 29.25
C ALA A 971 -6.77 25.95 30.61
N SER A 972 -6.94 24.75 31.20
CA SER A 972 -6.25 24.32 32.41
C SER A 972 -4.73 24.25 32.23
N LEU A 973 -4.27 23.71 31.09
CA LEU A 973 -2.85 23.70 30.73
C LEU A 973 -2.30 25.12 30.62
N TYR A 974 -3.05 26.04 30.02
CA TYR A 974 -2.67 27.46 29.95
C TYR A 974 -2.49 28.08 31.32
N ALA A 975 -3.50 27.97 32.20
CA ALA A 975 -3.43 28.50 33.56
C ALA A 975 -2.22 27.94 34.32
N ARG A 976 -1.96 26.62 34.21
CA ARG A 976 -0.80 25.98 34.83
C ARG A 976 0.53 26.43 34.26
N LEU A 977 0.63 26.67 32.95
CA LEU A 977 1.86 27.20 32.34
C LEU A 977 2.19 28.62 32.84
N PHE A 978 1.19 29.42 33.25
CA PHE A 978 1.42 30.74 33.86
C PHE A 978 1.83 30.68 35.34
N GLU A 979 1.51 29.60 36.05
CA GLU A 979 1.90 29.38 37.45
C GLU A 979 3.33 28.84 37.61
N LEU A 980 3.91 28.30 36.53
CA LEU A 980 5.26 27.74 36.52
C LEU A 980 6.31 28.84 36.36
N GLU A 981 7.49 28.61 36.93
CA GLU A 981 8.61 29.53 36.72
C GLU A 981 9.03 29.53 35.24
N GLN A 982 9.54 30.67 34.76
CA GLN A 982 9.83 30.87 33.33
C GLN A 982 10.76 29.79 32.74
N TRP A 983 11.67 29.24 33.55
CA TRP A 983 12.57 28.16 33.14
C TRP A 983 11.86 26.79 33.03
N GLU A 984 10.84 26.52 33.84
CA GLU A 984 10.04 25.28 33.80
C GLU A 984 9.19 25.23 32.53
N VAL A 985 8.57 26.37 32.17
CA VAL A 985 7.82 26.54 30.92
C VAL A 985 8.73 26.33 29.71
N GLN A 986 9.92 26.94 29.70
CA GLN A 986 10.91 26.77 28.64
C GLN A 986 11.38 25.32 28.48
N ALA A 987 11.55 24.61 29.59
CA ALA A 987 11.99 23.21 29.55
C ALA A 987 10.89 22.24 29.04
N LEU A 988 9.61 22.60 29.16
CA LEU A 988 8.47 21.89 28.58
C LEU A 988 8.28 22.12 27.06
N MET A 989 8.86 23.20 26.51
CA MET A 989 8.65 23.62 25.11
C MET A 989 8.84 22.52 24.05
N PRO A 990 9.91 21.70 24.07
CA PRO A 990 10.08 20.66 23.06
C PRO A 990 9.04 19.53 23.14
N SER A 991 8.44 19.32 24.31
CA SER A 991 7.32 18.40 24.50
C SER A 991 6.00 19.01 24.03
N LEU A 992 5.77 20.29 24.28
CA LEU A 992 4.60 21.06 23.81
C LEU A 992 4.56 21.14 22.27
N GLU A 993 5.70 21.41 21.62
CA GLU A 993 5.83 21.46 20.14
C GLU A 993 5.50 20.13 19.45
N LYS A 994 5.60 19.00 20.16
CA LYS A 994 5.29 17.65 19.66
C LYS A 994 3.95 17.13 20.14
N PHE A 995 3.29 17.84 21.04
CA PHE A 995 1.96 17.50 21.53
C PHE A 995 0.93 17.93 20.50
N ASP A 996 0.80 17.14 19.43
CA ASP A 996 -0.26 17.26 18.42
C ASP A 996 -1.60 16.85 19.07
N ALA A 997 -2.17 17.74 19.88
CA ALA A 997 -3.60 17.73 20.13
C ALA A 997 -4.25 18.48 18.96
N VAL A 998 -5.14 17.78 18.27
CA VAL A 998 -5.97 18.33 17.19
C VAL A 998 -6.55 19.69 17.62
N ALA A 999 -6.20 20.73 16.85
CA ALA A 999 -6.74 22.08 16.88
C ALA A 999 -6.53 22.87 18.20
N PHE A 1000 -5.39 23.54 18.38
CA PHE A 1000 -5.35 24.84 19.05
C PHE A 1000 -4.07 25.60 18.66
N ASP A 1001 -4.21 26.90 18.50
CA ASP A 1001 -3.23 27.83 17.93
C ASP A 1001 -2.07 28.11 18.90
N VAL A 1002 -1.14 27.15 19.05
CA VAL A 1002 0.08 27.29 19.87
C VAL A 1002 0.96 28.46 19.39
N ALA A 1003 0.74 28.97 18.17
CA ALA A 1003 1.42 30.13 17.63
C ALA A 1003 1.10 31.44 18.38
N ASN A 1004 -0.09 31.57 19.01
CA ASN A 1004 -0.47 32.79 19.74
C ASN A 1004 0.24 32.90 21.11
N VAL A 1005 0.48 31.77 21.79
CA VAL A 1005 1.28 31.69 23.04
C VAL A 1005 2.73 32.07 22.81
N LEU A 1006 3.25 31.69 21.65
CA LEU A 1006 4.62 31.95 21.24
C LEU A 1006 4.87 33.43 20.93
N CYS A 1007 3.82 34.21 20.65
CA CYS A 1007 3.92 35.67 20.51
C CYS A 1007 3.97 36.35 21.88
N ASP A 1008 3.06 36.08 22.80
CA ASP A 1008 3.00 36.84 24.07
C ASP A 1008 4.22 36.64 24.99
N VAL A 1009 4.81 35.43 25.04
CA VAL A 1009 6.01 35.17 25.87
C VAL A 1009 7.30 35.71 25.23
N ARG A 1010 7.33 35.98 23.92
CA ARG A 1010 8.49 36.57 23.23
C ARG A 1010 8.42 38.10 23.15
N VAL A 1011 7.26 38.71 23.41
CA VAL A 1011 7.03 40.15 23.28
C VAL A 1011 7.47 40.94 24.51
N SER A 1012 7.75 40.31 25.66
CA SER A 1012 8.25 41.03 26.84
C SER A 1012 9.69 41.56 26.73
N ASP A 1013 10.44 41.21 25.68
CA ASP A 1013 11.85 41.60 25.50
C ASP A 1013 12.12 42.61 24.38
N ARG A 1014 11.10 43.13 23.67
CA ARG A 1014 11.30 44.23 22.71
C ARG A 1014 10.18 45.24 22.76
N ALA A 1015 10.56 46.45 23.15
CA ALA A 1015 9.74 47.66 23.17
C ALA A 1015 8.89 47.86 21.89
N ALA A 1016 7.62 48.20 22.14
CA ALA A 1016 6.73 49.07 21.36
C ALA A 1016 6.63 48.85 19.84
N VAL A 1017 5.68 48.01 19.41
CA VAL A 1017 4.96 48.19 18.14
C VAL A 1017 3.47 47.96 18.40
N ARG A 1018 2.65 48.97 18.08
CA ARG A 1018 1.19 48.97 18.22
C ARG A 1018 0.60 47.85 17.36
N CYS A 1019 -0.07 46.89 18.02
CA CYS A 1019 -0.97 45.94 17.39
C CYS A 1019 -2.38 46.27 17.91
N THR A 1020 -3.06 47.19 17.24
CA THR A 1020 -4.52 47.29 17.28
C THR A 1020 -5.01 46.74 15.95
N ASP A 1021 -5.96 45.80 16.03
CA ASP A 1021 -6.77 45.23 14.94
C ASP A 1021 -6.57 43.74 14.73
N PHE A 1022 -6.91 42.91 15.72
CA PHE A 1022 -7.49 41.58 15.50
C PHE A 1022 -8.13 41.11 16.80
N LEU A 1023 -9.47 41.14 16.88
CA LEU A 1023 -10.32 40.19 17.61
C LEU A 1023 -11.80 40.57 17.36
N PRO A 1024 -12.56 39.82 16.55
CA PRO A 1024 -14.00 39.85 16.59
C PRO A 1024 -14.50 38.87 17.66
N ASN A 1025 -15.28 39.41 18.61
CA ASN A 1025 -16.16 38.72 19.57
C ASN A 1025 -15.50 38.03 20.79
N GLY A 1026 -15.50 38.76 21.92
CA GLY A 1026 -15.16 38.22 23.24
C GLY A 1026 -15.34 39.20 24.40
N THR A 1027 -16.30 40.12 24.33
CA THR A 1027 -16.62 41.07 25.42
C THR A 1027 -17.52 40.40 26.46
N ALA A 1028 -16.92 39.85 27.52
CA ALA A 1028 -17.60 39.57 28.80
C ALA A 1028 -16.66 39.24 29.98
N LEU A 1029 -15.36 39.02 29.76
CA LEU A 1029 -14.43 38.55 30.81
C LEU A 1029 -13.30 39.53 31.18
N ILE A 1030 -13.27 40.71 30.57
CA ILE A 1030 -12.22 41.72 30.81
C ILE A 1030 -12.64 42.77 31.85
N ASP A 1031 -13.94 42.98 32.08
CA ASP A 1031 -14.42 43.98 33.06
C ASP A 1031 -14.31 43.53 34.53
N SER A 1032 -14.05 42.24 34.80
CA SER A 1032 -13.80 41.73 36.16
C SER A 1032 -12.32 41.77 36.57
N TRP A 1033 -11.42 42.13 35.65
CA TRP A 1033 -9.98 42.16 35.92
C TRP A 1033 -9.38 43.58 35.96
N LEU A 1034 -10.23 44.60 35.72
CA LEU A 1034 -9.86 46.03 35.76
C LEU A 1034 -10.55 46.82 36.90
N GLN A 1035 -11.14 46.12 37.89
CA GLN A 1035 -11.39 46.62 39.25
C GLN A 1035 -10.53 45.83 40.21
#